data_AF-A0A964D7P7-F1
#
_entry.id   AF-A0A964D7P7-F1
#
_cell.length_a   1.000
_cell.length_b   1.000
_cell.length_c   1.000
_cell.angle_alpha   90.00
_cell.angle_beta   90.00
_cell.angle_gamma   90.00
#
_symmetry.space_group_name_H-M   'P 1'
#
loop_
_entity.id
_entity.type
_entity.pdbx_description
1 polymer ?
#
loop_
_entity_poly.entity_id
_entity_poly.type
_entity_poly.pdbx_seq_one_letter_code
_entity_poly.pdbx_strand_id
1 'polypeptide(L)'
;MSLAKMKNQEQKRKQQKSPITNYPLPTPPSQLPIRNYQLPITNYHFSNSDMNMVGQLLDRRYRVVQILSSGAFGQTYLAVDTRRPGHPQCVVKQLRPPSNTSTVLKTAYRLFKQEAEILEKLGKHDQIPFLLAYFEESNQFYLVEEFVPGHALNREIVAGQPWREERVLDLLEEVLKVLAFVHSQGVIHRDVNPSNLIRRKPDGKLVLIDFGSVKEVANHASEYDTEFPRTIATGTPAYMPIEQFQGNPQFSSDLYAVGMMAIQAITGLPGTDLPKLQDPSPSHTGEIVWRNRAQCSQALANIIDKMVCHQFSKRYPSAEEVLAALSKLKHRQEPGNTAQNKNISPSSLLSSNTFSSGLGSRFWWLILAGCGAIAMVFLFNYCSRPNPIKAKEYYEKGVAKSRNQDAAAALQAFDKSIQLNPNNGESFYQRGNANYDLKKYQEAIADYSQTIALNPQYFKAYFNRGLARRDFNDKRGAIEDYTQVLKLQPNDVDAYYERGVTYLEMQDYKTAIGDLTEVIRLQPNLVKAYHSRGLARAGSSDLQGAIGDYTEAIKLDAQNVDALYSRGRARFHLGDYQGALADYSQVIAIDPKSGDAYANRCSTQLNLGAHQAAIDDCTQAISLSEEDGVPYNNRCIAYLNLKDYPKAIADCTQATTLNPKDYNAFSNRGLARSAGGDTQGAIADFTAAIGLNPNDAEAYANRAKVYQQLNNSNSAIADYVQAIRINPNYAGAYYGRGMVRRSLGDKAGAISDFEKAGKIFLDQGLTGGYKDAQFEIDKLK
;
A
#
# COMPACT_ATOMS: atom_id res chain seq x y z
N MET A 1 -16.05 71.81 -5.23
CA MET A 1 -16.73 71.70 -3.93
C MET A 1 -16.84 70.22 -3.62
N SER A 2 -15.85 69.71 -2.89
CA SER A 2 -15.82 69.70 -1.42
C SER A 2 -16.29 68.32 -0.99
N LEU A 3 -15.34 67.43 -0.73
CA LEU A 3 -14.75 67.26 0.60
C LEU A 3 -15.77 66.85 1.65
N ALA A 4 -15.53 65.63 2.12
CA ALA A 4 -15.35 65.33 3.54
C ALA A 4 -16.61 65.40 4.42
N LYS A 5 -17.06 64.22 4.83
CA LYS A 5 -16.57 63.59 6.06
C LYS A 5 -17.06 62.13 6.08
N MET A 6 -16.17 61.15 6.10
CA MET A 6 -15.40 60.70 7.26
C MET A 6 -16.26 60.14 8.40
N LYS A 7 -16.09 58.82 8.56
CA LYS A 7 -15.72 58.10 9.79
C LYS A 7 -16.81 57.29 10.50
N ASN A 8 -16.38 56.06 10.78
CA ASN A 8 -16.74 55.16 11.89
C ASN A 8 -18.08 54.43 11.76
N GLN A 9 -18.17 53.10 11.86
CA GLN A 9 -17.38 52.09 12.58
C GLN A 9 -17.35 50.78 11.77
N GLU A 10 -16.19 50.18 11.49
CA GLU A 10 -15.37 49.32 12.38
C GLU A 10 -15.93 47.92 12.65
N GLN A 11 -15.25 46.95 12.04
CA GLN A 11 -14.64 45.80 12.70
C GLN A 11 -15.50 44.88 13.59
N LYS A 12 -15.74 43.67 13.06
CA LYS A 12 -15.62 42.31 13.68
C LYS A 12 -16.56 41.41 12.87
N ARG A 13 -16.14 40.33 12.19
CA ARG A 13 -15.42 39.13 12.66
C ARG A 13 -14.77 38.47 11.43
N LYS A 14 -13.44 38.41 11.30
CA LYS A 14 -12.53 37.34 11.77
C LYS A 14 -13.05 35.90 11.65
N GLN A 15 -12.30 35.14 10.84
CA GLN A 15 -11.78 33.79 11.05
C GLN A 15 -12.76 32.60 11.00
N GLN A 16 -12.53 31.76 9.98
CA GLN A 16 -12.55 30.29 10.00
C GLN A 16 -11.86 29.88 8.69
N LYS A 17 -10.52 29.75 8.63
CA LYS A 17 -9.75 28.52 8.89
C LYS A 17 -10.62 27.26 8.78
N SER A 18 -10.34 26.45 7.75
CA SER A 18 -10.75 25.05 7.64
C SER A 18 -9.60 24.26 6.99
N PRO A 19 -9.46 22.98 7.35
CA PRO A 19 -8.15 22.37 7.58
C PRO A 19 -7.57 21.70 6.33
N ILE A 20 -6.27 21.90 6.13
CA ILE A 20 -5.43 21.08 5.26
C ILE A 20 -5.38 19.68 5.87
N THR A 21 -5.92 18.68 5.17
CA THR A 21 -5.81 17.27 5.54
C THR A 21 -4.94 16.55 4.50
N ASN A 22 -3.76 16.11 4.94
CA ASN A 22 -2.86 15.19 4.24
C ASN A 22 -3.45 13.78 4.29
N TYR A 23 -3.69 13.09 3.15
CA TYR A 23 -3.80 11.62 3.08
C TYR A 23 -3.51 11.07 1.66
N PRO A 24 -3.13 9.78 1.53
CA PRO A 24 -2.24 9.25 0.50
C PRO A 24 -2.96 8.48 -0.62
N LEU A 25 -2.22 8.27 -1.73
CA LEU A 25 -2.62 7.65 -2.99
C LEU A 25 -2.92 6.13 -2.88
N PRO A 26 -4.04 5.65 -3.48
CA PRO A 26 -4.22 4.24 -3.84
C PRO A 26 -4.30 4.00 -5.36
N THR A 27 -3.75 2.87 -5.81
CA THR A 27 -3.70 2.38 -7.20
C THR A 27 -5.06 1.90 -7.75
N PRO A 28 -5.41 2.14 -9.04
CA PRO A 28 -6.71 1.74 -9.62
C PRO A 28 -6.75 0.35 -10.32
N PRO A 29 -7.97 -0.13 -10.68
CA PRO A 29 -8.33 -1.55 -10.83
C PRO A 29 -8.51 -2.05 -12.27
N SER A 30 -8.72 -3.36 -12.36
CA SER A 30 -9.07 -4.18 -13.52
C SER A 30 -10.44 -3.87 -14.17
N GLN A 31 -10.61 -4.24 -15.44
CA GLN A 31 -11.92 -4.46 -16.08
C GLN A 31 -11.94 -5.76 -16.92
N LEU A 32 -13.07 -6.46 -16.83
CA LEU A 32 -13.56 -7.65 -17.57
C LEU A 32 -14.73 -7.21 -18.50
N PRO A 33 -15.42 -8.06 -19.32
CA PRO A 33 -15.20 -9.47 -19.73
C PRO A 33 -15.40 -9.77 -21.25
N ILE A 34 -14.83 -10.85 -21.79
CA ILE A 34 -15.48 -11.72 -22.82
C ILE A 34 -15.05 -13.19 -22.59
N ARG A 35 -16.02 -14.12 -22.55
CA ARG A 35 -15.83 -15.57 -22.35
C ARG A 35 -15.41 -16.28 -23.64
N ASN A 36 -14.37 -17.13 -23.57
CA ASN A 36 -14.37 -18.52 -24.06
C ASN A 36 -13.16 -19.27 -23.48
N TYR A 37 -13.37 -20.53 -23.09
CA TYR A 37 -12.50 -21.32 -22.23
C TYR A 37 -11.07 -21.53 -22.79
N GLN A 38 -10.09 -20.85 -22.20
CA GLN A 38 -8.65 -21.15 -22.24
C GLN A 38 -8.08 -21.04 -20.82
N LEU A 39 -7.22 -21.99 -20.42
CA LEU A 39 -6.49 -21.94 -19.15
C LEU A 39 -5.53 -20.73 -19.17
N PRO A 40 -5.28 -20.06 -18.02
CA PRO A 40 -4.68 -18.72 -18.00
C PRO A 40 -3.18 -18.76 -18.34
N ILE A 41 -2.83 -18.07 -19.43
CA ILE A 41 -1.48 -17.67 -19.78
C ILE A 41 -1.13 -16.48 -18.88
N THR A 42 -0.10 -16.60 -18.03
CA THR A 42 0.50 -15.48 -17.33
C THR A 42 1.23 -14.58 -18.34
N ASN A 43 0.98 -13.27 -18.32
CA ASN A 43 1.66 -12.28 -19.17
C ASN A 43 3.17 -12.25 -18.88
N TYR A 44 3.93 -13.05 -19.62
CA TYR A 44 5.35 -12.86 -19.86
C TYR A 44 5.51 -12.47 -21.33
N HIS A 45 6.19 -11.34 -21.59
CA HIS A 45 6.63 -11.02 -22.94
C HIS A 45 7.75 -12.00 -23.34
N PHE A 46 7.42 -12.99 -24.15
CA PHE A 46 8.39 -13.91 -24.75
C PHE A 46 9.01 -13.26 -26.00
N SER A 47 10.31 -13.44 -26.21
CA SER A 47 11.01 -12.94 -27.40
C SER A 47 10.65 -13.78 -28.64
N ASN A 48 10.80 -13.23 -29.87
CA ASN A 48 10.61 -13.99 -31.11
C ASN A 48 11.52 -15.23 -31.22
N SER A 49 12.67 -15.24 -30.52
CA SER A 49 13.55 -16.42 -30.40
C SER A 49 12.99 -17.52 -29.50
N ASP A 50 12.12 -17.21 -28.54
CA ASP A 50 11.54 -18.20 -27.62
C ASP A 50 10.41 -19.00 -28.27
N MET A 51 9.66 -18.37 -29.18
CA MET A 51 8.59 -19.03 -29.96
C MET A 51 9.12 -20.06 -30.97
N ASN A 52 10.40 -19.98 -31.36
CA ASN A 52 11.04 -20.93 -32.31
C ASN A 52 11.29 -22.34 -31.72
N MET A 53 11.23 -22.51 -30.40
CA MET A 53 11.45 -23.82 -29.74
C MET A 53 10.20 -24.71 -29.77
N VAL A 54 8.99 -24.14 -29.85
CA VAL A 54 7.74 -24.92 -29.83
C VAL A 54 7.64 -25.72 -31.14
N GLY A 55 7.45 -27.03 -31.02
CA GLY A 55 7.42 -27.98 -32.14
C GLY A 55 8.76 -28.63 -32.47
N GLN A 56 9.88 -28.12 -31.92
CA GLN A 56 11.21 -28.70 -32.10
C GLN A 56 11.31 -30.09 -31.46
N LEU A 57 12.03 -30.99 -32.14
CA LEU A 57 12.32 -32.34 -31.65
C LEU A 57 13.76 -32.36 -31.09
N LEU A 58 13.88 -32.49 -29.77
CA LEU A 58 15.14 -32.56 -29.04
C LEU A 58 15.55 -34.02 -28.83
N ASP A 59 16.85 -34.31 -28.93
CA ASP A 59 17.42 -35.67 -28.84
C ASP A 59 16.72 -36.70 -29.75
N ARG A 60 16.12 -36.21 -30.85
CA ARG A 60 15.27 -37.00 -31.76
C ARG A 60 14.18 -37.80 -31.01
N ARG A 61 13.73 -37.32 -29.84
CA ARG A 61 12.84 -38.04 -28.92
C ARG A 61 11.79 -37.14 -28.29
N TYR A 62 12.18 -35.96 -27.80
CA TYR A 62 11.31 -35.09 -27.02
C TYR A 62 10.81 -33.94 -27.88
N ARG A 63 9.51 -33.92 -28.20
CA ARG A 63 8.91 -32.83 -28.97
C ARG A 63 8.38 -31.76 -28.02
N VAL A 64 8.91 -30.54 -28.12
CA VAL A 64 8.47 -29.40 -27.30
C VAL A 64 7.04 -28.99 -27.70
N VAL A 65 6.16 -28.87 -26.71
CA VAL A 65 4.74 -28.55 -26.89
C VAL A 65 4.42 -27.13 -26.44
N GLN A 66 4.97 -26.70 -25.30
CA GLN A 66 4.75 -25.36 -24.76
C GLN A 66 5.88 -24.94 -23.82
N ILE A 67 6.03 -23.62 -23.64
CA ILE A 67 6.91 -23.04 -22.62
C ILE A 67 6.15 -23.04 -21.29
N LEU A 68 6.74 -23.57 -20.23
CA LEU A 68 6.18 -23.57 -18.87
C LEU A 68 6.70 -22.40 -18.03
N SER A 69 8.00 -22.11 -18.10
CA SER A 69 8.63 -20.99 -17.39
C SER A 69 9.94 -20.56 -18.05
N SER A 70 10.36 -19.32 -17.79
CA SER A 70 11.64 -18.77 -18.23
C SER A 70 12.35 -18.10 -17.04
N GLY A 71 13.61 -18.45 -16.80
CA GLY A 71 14.42 -17.96 -15.69
C GLY A 71 15.76 -17.39 -16.15
N ALA A 72 16.53 -16.84 -15.20
CA ALA A 72 17.80 -16.16 -15.50
C ALA A 72 18.91 -17.09 -16.04
N PHE A 73 18.79 -18.41 -15.85
CA PHE A 73 19.79 -19.41 -16.24
C PHE A 73 19.22 -20.54 -17.11
N GLY A 74 17.95 -20.47 -17.50
CA GLY A 74 17.32 -21.57 -18.23
C GLY A 74 15.85 -21.37 -18.54
N GLN A 75 15.32 -22.23 -19.39
CA GLN A 75 13.93 -22.24 -19.82
C GLN A 75 13.34 -23.64 -19.66
N THR A 76 12.11 -23.71 -19.15
CA THR A 76 11.43 -24.97 -18.87
C THR A 76 10.28 -25.14 -19.84
N TYR A 77 10.19 -26.31 -20.46
CA TYR A 77 9.19 -26.66 -21.45
C TYR A 77 8.38 -27.88 -21.04
N LEU A 78 7.14 -27.94 -21.48
CA LEU A 78 6.41 -29.20 -21.60
C LEU A 78 6.79 -29.82 -22.94
N ALA A 79 7.18 -31.08 -22.92
CA ALA A 79 7.44 -31.87 -24.11
C ALA A 79 6.68 -33.19 -24.08
N VAL A 80 6.70 -33.89 -25.20
CA VAL A 80 6.13 -35.22 -25.36
C VAL A 80 7.24 -36.19 -25.79
N ASP A 81 7.34 -37.33 -25.10
CA ASP A 81 8.23 -38.42 -25.52
C ASP A 81 7.62 -39.15 -26.72
N THR A 82 8.17 -38.89 -27.91
CA THR A 82 7.67 -39.44 -29.17
C THR A 82 7.98 -40.92 -29.36
N ARG A 83 8.87 -41.51 -28.55
CA ARG A 83 9.32 -42.91 -28.70
C ARG A 83 8.61 -43.89 -27.78
N ARG A 84 7.84 -43.40 -26.80
CA ARG A 84 7.05 -44.25 -25.89
C ARG A 84 5.59 -44.34 -26.36
N PRO A 85 4.97 -45.54 -26.30
CA PRO A 85 3.54 -45.69 -26.55
C PRO A 85 2.70 -44.74 -25.69
N GLY A 86 1.68 -44.13 -26.29
CA GLY A 86 0.82 -43.16 -25.61
C GLY A 86 1.42 -41.75 -25.47
N HIS A 87 2.63 -41.51 -25.99
CA HIS A 87 3.24 -40.19 -26.08
C HIS A 87 3.19 -39.40 -24.76
N PRO A 88 3.75 -39.96 -23.67
CA PRO A 88 3.64 -39.35 -22.35
C PRO A 88 4.30 -37.96 -22.33
N GLN A 89 3.69 -37.07 -21.57
CA GLN A 89 4.23 -35.73 -21.32
C GLN A 89 5.41 -35.80 -20.35
N CYS A 90 6.39 -34.93 -20.57
CA CYS A 90 7.56 -34.75 -19.71
C CYS A 90 7.94 -33.27 -19.64
N VAL A 91 8.71 -32.90 -18.61
CA VAL A 91 9.29 -31.56 -18.48
C VAL A 91 10.68 -31.59 -19.08
N VAL A 92 11.02 -30.62 -19.91
CA VAL A 92 12.39 -30.41 -20.42
C VAL A 92 12.88 -29.07 -19.90
N LYS A 93 13.92 -29.09 -19.06
CA LYS A 93 14.65 -27.89 -18.65
C LYS A 93 15.84 -27.72 -19.60
N GLN A 94 16.02 -26.52 -20.13
CA GLN A 94 17.15 -26.13 -20.97
C GLN A 94 17.99 -25.11 -20.21
N LEU A 95 19.30 -25.33 -20.13
CA LEU A 95 20.22 -24.33 -19.61
C LEU A 95 20.42 -23.21 -20.65
N ARG A 96 20.16 -21.96 -20.26
CA ARG A 96 20.37 -20.74 -21.08
C ARG A 96 21.11 -19.68 -20.26
N PRO A 97 22.45 -19.67 -20.28
CA PRO A 97 23.23 -18.73 -19.50
C PRO A 97 23.08 -17.29 -20.04
N PRO A 98 22.96 -16.27 -19.16
CA PRO A 98 22.70 -14.89 -19.57
C PRO A 98 23.96 -14.16 -20.08
N SER A 99 25.17 -14.72 -19.88
CA SER A 99 26.45 -14.17 -20.33
C SER A 99 27.49 -15.25 -20.62
N ASN A 100 28.38 -14.99 -21.58
CA ASN A 100 29.48 -15.91 -21.95
C ASN A 100 30.72 -15.83 -21.05
N THR A 101 30.62 -15.21 -19.87
CA THR A 101 31.72 -15.15 -18.91
C THR A 101 32.00 -16.53 -18.32
N SER A 102 33.26 -16.98 -18.38
CA SER A 102 33.63 -18.39 -18.10
C SER A 102 33.19 -18.87 -16.70
N THR A 103 33.16 -17.99 -15.70
CA THR A 103 32.78 -18.33 -14.31
C THR A 103 31.27 -18.57 -14.14
N VAL A 104 30.44 -17.77 -14.81
CA VAL A 104 28.96 -17.91 -14.75
C VAL A 104 28.53 -19.18 -15.49
N LEU A 105 29.14 -19.44 -16.65
CA LEU A 105 28.96 -20.66 -17.42
C LEU A 105 29.34 -21.91 -16.62
N LYS A 106 30.53 -21.93 -15.99
CA LYS A 106 30.99 -23.06 -15.17
C LYS A 106 30.06 -23.34 -13.99
N THR A 107 29.58 -22.29 -13.31
CA THR A 107 28.63 -22.44 -12.21
C THR A 107 27.28 -22.97 -12.68
N ALA A 108 26.71 -22.39 -13.74
CA ALA A 108 25.42 -22.80 -14.26
C ALA A 108 25.44 -24.25 -14.74
N TYR A 109 26.53 -24.64 -15.42
CA TYR A 109 26.76 -26.03 -15.81
C TYR A 109 26.85 -26.96 -14.59
N ARG A 110 27.61 -26.58 -13.56
CA ARG A 110 27.75 -27.36 -12.33
C ARG A 110 26.40 -27.59 -11.64
N LEU A 111 25.58 -26.55 -11.48
CA LEU A 111 24.26 -26.66 -10.84
C LEU A 111 23.31 -27.54 -11.64
N PHE A 112 23.30 -27.39 -12.97
CA PHE A 112 22.45 -28.17 -13.86
C PHE A 112 22.82 -29.66 -13.88
N LYS A 113 24.12 -29.97 -13.90
CA LYS A 113 24.62 -31.35 -13.78
C LYS A 113 24.30 -31.94 -12.40
N GLN A 114 24.48 -31.15 -11.34
CA GLN A 114 24.21 -31.56 -9.97
C GLN A 114 22.72 -31.90 -9.77
N GLU A 115 21.80 -31.17 -10.41
CA GLU A 115 20.36 -31.50 -10.39
C GLU A 115 20.10 -32.90 -10.95
N ALA A 116 20.69 -33.22 -12.10
CA ALA A 116 20.58 -34.55 -12.73
C ALA A 116 21.13 -35.66 -11.82
N GLU A 117 22.35 -35.48 -11.29
CA GLU A 117 23.01 -36.46 -10.41
C GLU A 117 22.21 -36.71 -9.13
N ILE A 118 21.62 -35.66 -8.55
CA ILE A 118 20.82 -35.76 -7.34
C ILE A 118 19.47 -36.41 -7.61
N LEU A 119 18.78 -36.07 -8.70
CA LEU A 119 17.54 -36.74 -9.07
C LEU A 119 17.76 -38.23 -9.36
N GLU A 120 18.87 -38.59 -10.01
CA GLU A 120 19.26 -40.00 -10.20
C GLU A 120 19.53 -40.70 -8.86
N LYS A 121 20.26 -40.04 -7.95
CA LYS A 121 20.54 -40.56 -6.60
C LYS A 121 19.27 -40.75 -5.76
N LEU A 122 18.34 -39.79 -5.80
CA LEU A 122 17.05 -39.85 -5.10
C LEU A 122 16.16 -40.96 -5.67
N GLY A 123 16.37 -41.35 -6.93
CA GLY A 123 15.69 -42.45 -7.58
C GLY A 123 14.17 -42.24 -7.64
N LYS A 124 13.42 -43.33 -7.53
CA LYS A 124 11.95 -43.29 -7.64
C LYS A 124 11.32 -43.00 -6.28
N HIS A 125 10.66 -41.84 -6.17
CA HIS A 125 9.87 -41.45 -5.01
C HIS A 125 8.51 -40.86 -5.46
N ASP A 126 7.43 -41.14 -4.74
CA ASP A 126 6.05 -40.76 -5.16
C ASP A 126 5.85 -39.23 -5.24
N GLN A 127 6.60 -38.45 -4.48
CA GLN A 127 6.47 -36.99 -4.37
C GLN A 127 7.71 -36.22 -4.85
N ILE A 128 8.56 -36.84 -5.68
CA ILE A 128 9.71 -36.20 -6.34
C ILE A 128 9.69 -36.62 -7.82
N PRO A 129 9.81 -35.70 -8.79
CA PRO A 129 9.83 -36.06 -10.20
C PRO A 129 10.97 -37.01 -10.55
N PHE A 130 10.68 -38.04 -11.34
CA PHE A 130 11.71 -38.97 -11.81
C PHE A 130 12.53 -38.37 -12.96
N LEU A 131 13.86 -38.57 -12.93
CA LEU A 131 14.74 -38.24 -14.04
C LEU A 131 14.52 -39.19 -15.22
N LEU A 132 14.18 -38.65 -16.38
CA LEU A 132 13.93 -39.44 -17.61
C LEU A 132 15.11 -39.46 -18.57
N ALA A 133 15.85 -38.35 -18.67
CA ALA A 133 17.06 -38.24 -19.47
C ALA A 133 17.87 -36.98 -19.10
N TYR A 134 19.15 -37.03 -19.43
CA TYR A 134 20.07 -35.89 -19.42
C TYR A 134 20.91 -35.96 -20.69
N PHE A 135 20.95 -34.89 -21.48
CA PHE A 135 21.68 -34.88 -22.75
C PHE A 135 22.16 -33.47 -23.14
N GLU A 136 23.09 -33.44 -24.10
CA GLU A 136 23.62 -32.22 -24.70
C GLU A 136 23.31 -32.21 -26.20
N GLU A 137 22.78 -31.11 -26.72
CA GLU A 137 22.52 -30.92 -28.15
C GLU A 137 22.83 -29.47 -28.54
N SER A 138 23.64 -29.28 -29.59
CA SER A 138 24.07 -27.96 -30.08
C SER A 138 24.72 -27.07 -29.00
N ASN A 139 25.61 -27.65 -28.17
CA ASN A 139 26.25 -26.99 -27.02
C ASN A 139 25.26 -26.41 -26.00
N GLN A 140 24.07 -26.99 -25.91
CA GLN A 140 23.06 -26.67 -24.90
C GLN A 140 22.75 -27.91 -24.08
N PHE A 141 22.55 -27.72 -22.77
CA PHE A 141 22.29 -28.81 -21.84
C PHE A 141 20.80 -28.92 -21.55
N TYR A 142 20.31 -30.15 -21.55
CA TYR A 142 18.90 -30.47 -21.34
C TYR A 142 18.75 -31.54 -20.26
N LEU A 143 17.78 -31.32 -19.38
CA LEU A 143 17.36 -32.22 -18.32
C LEU A 143 15.89 -32.54 -18.54
N VAL A 144 15.54 -33.82 -18.58
CA VAL A 144 14.17 -34.28 -18.82
C VAL A 144 13.63 -34.99 -17.59
N GLU A 145 12.52 -34.52 -17.06
CA GLU A 145 11.89 -35.02 -15.84
C GLU A 145 10.45 -35.46 -16.11
N GLU A 146 9.90 -36.26 -15.19
CA GLU A 146 8.48 -36.57 -15.16
C GLU A 146 7.61 -35.29 -15.09
N PHE A 147 6.56 -35.23 -15.92
CA PHE A 147 5.59 -34.16 -15.83
C PHE A 147 4.60 -34.41 -14.69
N VAL A 148 4.51 -33.46 -13.77
CA VAL A 148 3.56 -33.48 -12.65
C VAL A 148 2.33 -32.65 -13.02
N PRO A 149 1.20 -33.27 -13.43
CA PRO A 149 -0.02 -32.52 -13.76
C PRO A 149 -0.60 -31.91 -12.48
N GLY A 150 -0.69 -30.58 -12.41
CA GLY A 150 -1.12 -29.90 -11.19
C GLY A 150 -0.99 -28.38 -11.27
N HIS A 151 -0.95 -27.75 -10.11
CA HIS A 151 -0.66 -26.32 -9.98
C HIS A 151 0.27 -26.07 -8.79
N ALA A 152 1.06 -24.99 -8.84
CA ALA A 152 1.97 -24.63 -7.76
C ALA A 152 1.20 -24.18 -6.50
N LEU A 153 1.74 -24.50 -5.32
CA LEU A 153 1.18 -24.22 -4.01
C LEU A 153 1.02 -22.71 -3.75
N ASN A 154 1.84 -21.88 -4.38
CA ASN A 154 1.69 -20.42 -4.34
C ASN A 154 0.33 -19.91 -4.84
N ARG A 155 -0.42 -20.70 -5.63
CA ARG A 155 -1.80 -20.38 -6.04
C ARG A 155 -2.84 -20.71 -4.96
N GLU A 156 -2.49 -21.55 -4.00
CA GLU A 156 -3.37 -21.91 -2.88
C GLU A 156 -3.16 -21.00 -1.66
N ILE A 157 -1.93 -20.54 -1.42
CA ILE A 157 -1.61 -19.58 -0.37
C ILE A 157 -1.91 -18.17 -0.89
N VAL A 158 -3.19 -17.78 -0.82
CA VAL A 158 -3.69 -16.51 -1.33
C VAL A 158 -3.50 -15.40 -0.29
N ALA A 159 -2.85 -14.30 -0.68
CA ALA A 159 -2.66 -13.15 0.19
C ALA A 159 -4.00 -12.58 0.67
N GLY A 160 -4.10 -12.25 1.96
CA GLY A 160 -5.32 -11.82 2.63
C GLY A 160 -6.27 -12.96 3.03
N GLN A 161 -5.93 -14.22 2.77
CA GLN A 161 -6.74 -15.39 3.14
C GLN A 161 -5.97 -16.35 4.05
N PRO A 162 -5.99 -16.12 5.38
CA PRO A 162 -5.38 -17.03 6.35
C PRO A 162 -5.96 -18.44 6.28
N TRP A 163 -5.11 -19.45 6.32
CA TRP A 163 -5.50 -20.85 6.40
C TRP A 163 -5.86 -21.23 7.83
N ARG A 164 -6.77 -22.20 7.96
CA ARG A 164 -7.06 -22.84 9.26
C ARG A 164 -5.88 -23.70 9.70
N GLU A 165 -5.71 -23.81 11.01
CA GLU A 165 -4.66 -24.62 11.65
C GLU A 165 -4.58 -26.05 11.09
N GLU A 166 -5.70 -26.75 10.91
CA GLU A 166 -5.74 -28.11 10.34
C GLU A 166 -5.07 -28.18 8.96
N ARG A 167 -5.36 -27.22 8.07
CA ARG A 167 -4.76 -27.17 6.73
C ARG A 167 -3.26 -26.85 6.79
N VAL A 168 -2.84 -26.06 7.77
CA VAL A 168 -1.41 -25.78 8.00
C VAL A 168 -0.68 -27.01 8.53
N LEU A 169 -1.32 -27.78 9.42
CA LEU A 169 -0.78 -29.06 9.91
C LEU A 169 -0.60 -30.05 8.75
N ASP A 170 -1.58 -30.15 7.85
CA ASP A 170 -1.50 -31.03 6.69
C ASP A 170 -0.39 -30.58 5.72
N LEU A 171 -0.26 -29.28 5.45
CA LEU A 171 0.84 -28.73 4.67
C LEU A 171 2.22 -29.09 5.27
N LEU A 172 2.38 -28.86 6.57
CA LEU A 172 3.62 -29.17 7.28
C LEU A 172 3.94 -30.67 7.16
N GLU A 173 2.97 -31.52 7.43
CA GLU A 173 3.14 -32.98 7.38
C GLU A 173 3.48 -33.48 5.97
N GLU A 174 2.78 -33.01 4.94
CA GLU A 174 3.04 -33.39 3.54
C GLU A 174 4.47 -33.02 3.13
N VAL A 175 4.91 -31.79 3.39
CA VAL A 175 6.23 -31.31 2.95
C VAL A 175 7.36 -31.93 3.76
N LEU A 176 7.20 -32.07 5.08
CA LEU A 176 8.22 -32.65 5.95
C LEU A 176 8.46 -34.13 5.67
N LYS A 177 7.45 -34.90 5.23
CA LYS A 177 7.64 -36.30 4.81
C LYS A 177 8.55 -36.40 3.59
N VAL A 178 8.39 -35.49 2.61
CA VAL A 178 9.28 -35.44 1.44
C VAL A 178 10.69 -35.04 1.86
N LEU A 179 10.84 -34.04 2.72
CA LEU A 179 12.16 -33.62 3.21
C LEU A 179 12.85 -34.67 4.07
N ALA A 180 12.14 -35.44 4.89
CA ALA A 180 12.69 -36.57 5.63
C ALA A 180 13.38 -37.57 4.70
N PHE A 181 12.71 -37.92 3.58
CA PHE A 181 13.33 -38.75 2.54
C PHE A 181 14.56 -38.08 1.91
N VAL A 182 14.47 -36.83 1.47
CA VAL A 182 15.60 -36.10 0.85
C VAL A 182 16.80 -36.00 1.80
N HIS A 183 16.56 -35.65 3.08
CA HIS A 183 17.59 -35.52 4.11
C HIS A 183 18.22 -36.88 4.45
N SER A 184 17.44 -37.97 4.43
CA SER A 184 17.97 -39.35 4.62
C SER A 184 18.99 -39.76 3.56
N GLN A 185 18.93 -39.14 2.37
CA GLN A 185 19.90 -39.32 1.28
C GLN A 185 21.11 -38.38 1.39
N GLY A 186 21.23 -37.61 2.48
CA GLY A 186 22.33 -36.67 2.72
C GLY A 186 22.25 -35.41 1.85
N VAL A 187 21.05 -35.03 1.40
CA VAL A 187 20.83 -33.88 0.51
C VAL A 187 20.09 -32.76 1.25
N ILE A 188 20.57 -31.52 1.11
CA ILE A 188 19.88 -30.30 1.57
C ILE A 188 19.31 -29.59 0.33
N HIS A 189 18.02 -29.27 0.33
CA HIS A 189 17.34 -28.74 -0.87
C HIS A 189 17.64 -27.27 -1.15
N ARG A 190 17.65 -26.42 -0.10
CA ARG A 190 18.00 -24.98 -0.13
C ARG A 190 17.04 -24.05 -0.87
N ASP A 191 15.95 -24.53 -1.46
CA ASP A 191 14.96 -23.65 -2.10
C ASP A 191 13.53 -24.18 -1.96
N VAL A 192 13.20 -24.67 -0.77
CA VAL A 192 11.84 -25.08 -0.43
C VAL A 192 10.97 -23.84 -0.32
N ASN A 193 10.01 -23.68 -1.23
CA ASN A 193 9.08 -22.56 -1.24
C ASN A 193 7.77 -22.94 -1.98
N PRO A 194 6.69 -22.15 -1.87
CA PRO A 194 5.40 -22.50 -2.46
C PRO A 194 5.38 -22.57 -4.01
N SER A 195 6.35 -21.96 -4.69
CA SER A 195 6.45 -22.06 -6.17
C SER A 195 7.09 -23.38 -6.60
N ASN A 196 7.90 -23.99 -5.74
CA ASN A 196 8.61 -25.26 -5.96
C ASN A 196 7.85 -26.48 -5.41
N LEU A 197 6.57 -26.32 -5.08
CA LEU A 197 5.68 -27.40 -4.65
C LEU A 197 4.46 -27.45 -5.57
N ILE A 198 4.24 -28.56 -6.27
CA ILE A 198 3.06 -28.76 -7.13
C ILE A 198 2.04 -29.62 -6.40
N ARG A 199 0.80 -29.13 -6.26
CA ARG A 199 -0.32 -29.99 -5.88
C ARG A 199 -0.78 -30.80 -7.08
N ARG A 200 -0.46 -32.10 -7.04
CA ARG A 200 -0.72 -33.06 -8.10
C ARG A 200 -2.23 -33.30 -8.24
N LYS A 201 -2.76 -33.13 -9.45
CA LYS A 201 -4.20 -33.17 -9.74
C LYS A 201 -4.86 -34.54 -9.50
N PRO A 202 -4.25 -35.69 -9.88
CA PRO A 202 -4.86 -37.00 -9.66
C PRO A 202 -5.20 -37.37 -8.20
N ASP A 203 -4.33 -37.04 -7.24
CA ASP A 203 -4.43 -37.52 -5.85
C ASP A 203 -4.30 -36.42 -4.79
N GLY A 204 -4.07 -35.17 -5.21
CA GLY A 204 -3.98 -34.02 -4.33
C GLY A 204 -2.69 -33.92 -3.52
N LYS A 205 -1.69 -34.80 -3.72
CA LYS A 205 -0.42 -34.77 -2.97
C LYS A 205 0.49 -33.64 -3.44
N LEU A 206 1.25 -33.06 -2.52
CA LEU A 206 2.33 -32.14 -2.86
C LEU A 206 3.55 -32.89 -3.40
N VAL A 207 4.09 -32.40 -4.52
CA VAL A 207 5.31 -32.90 -5.16
C VAL A 207 6.36 -31.79 -5.11
N LEU A 208 7.51 -32.08 -4.52
CA LEU A 208 8.64 -31.14 -4.45
C LEU A 208 9.40 -31.18 -5.77
N ILE A 209 9.52 -30.03 -6.40
CA ILE A 209 10.18 -29.87 -7.70
C ILE A 209 11.40 -28.96 -7.55
N ASP A 210 12.25 -28.95 -8.59
CA ASP A 210 13.42 -28.07 -8.73
C ASP A 210 14.55 -28.34 -7.73
N PHE A 211 15.44 -29.27 -8.10
CA PHE A 211 16.60 -29.66 -7.31
C PHE A 211 17.87 -28.92 -7.75
N GLY A 212 17.75 -27.84 -8.55
CA GLY A 212 18.89 -27.08 -9.09
C GLY A 212 19.73 -26.34 -8.04
N SER A 213 19.22 -26.19 -6.81
CA SER A 213 19.86 -25.45 -5.73
C SER A 213 20.48 -26.32 -4.63
N VAL A 214 20.43 -27.64 -4.73
CA VAL A 214 20.75 -28.57 -3.65
C VAL A 214 22.24 -28.61 -3.25
N LYS A 215 22.52 -29.12 -2.04
CA LYS A 215 23.88 -29.40 -1.54
C LYS A 215 23.95 -30.79 -0.93
N GLU A 216 24.94 -31.57 -1.32
CA GLU A 216 25.24 -32.87 -0.70
C GLU A 216 26.13 -32.68 0.54
N VAL A 217 25.80 -33.37 1.62
CA VAL A 217 26.62 -33.41 2.84
C VAL A 217 27.64 -34.54 2.66
N ALA A 218 28.92 -34.19 2.51
CA ALA A 218 29.98 -35.16 2.27
C ALA A 218 30.09 -36.15 3.44
N ASN A 219 29.66 -37.39 3.21
CA ASN A 219 29.88 -38.54 4.10
C ASN A 219 31.07 -39.38 3.62
N HIS A 220 32.23 -38.76 3.38
CA HIS A 220 33.49 -39.49 3.29
C HIS A 220 34.64 -38.58 3.70
N ALA A 221 35.33 -38.99 4.77
CA ALA A 221 36.69 -38.56 5.04
C ALA A 221 37.58 -39.07 3.90
N SER A 222 37.97 -38.18 3.01
CA SER A 222 39.24 -38.29 2.30
C SER A 222 39.96 -36.96 2.48
N GLU A 223 40.98 -37.00 3.34
CA GLU A 223 42.11 -36.08 3.27
C GLU A 223 42.61 -36.05 1.81
N TYR A 224 43.10 -34.88 1.36
CA TYR A 224 43.50 -34.54 -0.01
C TYR A 224 42.38 -34.05 -0.95
N ASP A 225 41.81 -32.86 -0.65
CA ASP A 225 41.85 -31.75 -1.62
C ASP A 225 41.56 -30.40 -0.93
N THR A 226 42.58 -29.56 -0.80
CA THR A 226 42.49 -28.20 -0.27
C THR A 226 42.05 -27.25 -1.37
N GLU A 227 40.74 -27.16 -1.65
CA GLU A 227 40.04 -25.99 -2.21
C GLU A 227 38.57 -26.36 -2.54
N PHE A 228 37.73 -26.53 -1.51
CA PHE A 228 36.27 -26.54 -1.75
C PHE A 228 35.77 -25.09 -1.80
N PRO A 229 35.35 -24.54 -2.97
CA PRO A 229 34.75 -23.22 -3.02
C PRO A 229 33.45 -23.19 -2.21
N ARG A 230 33.33 -22.25 -1.26
CA ARG A 230 32.11 -22.03 -0.47
C ARG A 230 30.91 -21.92 -1.42
N THR A 231 29.82 -22.61 -1.06
CA THR A 231 28.64 -22.76 -1.91
C THR A 231 27.92 -21.43 -2.09
N ILE A 232 27.71 -20.99 -3.34
CA ILE A 232 26.96 -19.77 -3.70
C ILE A 232 25.59 -19.79 -3.01
N ALA A 233 25.20 -18.69 -2.36
CA ALA A 233 23.89 -18.56 -1.72
C ALA A 233 22.77 -18.67 -2.79
N THR A 234 21.99 -19.74 -2.74
CA THR A 234 20.84 -20.01 -3.63
C THR A 234 19.58 -20.16 -2.78
N GLY A 235 18.43 -19.74 -3.33
CA GLY A 235 17.10 -19.85 -2.72
C GLY A 235 16.26 -18.58 -2.79
N THR A 236 14.96 -18.69 -2.50
CA THR A 236 14.01 -17.57 -2.51
C THR A 236 14.18 -16.69 -1.26
N PRO A 237 14.50 -15.38 -1.37
CA PRO A 237 14.90 -14.53 -0.24
C PRO A 237 13.94 -14.51 0.96
N ALA A 238 12.63 -14.68 0.73
CA ALA A 238 11.60 -14.68 1.77
C ALA A 238 11.63 -15.91 2.70
N TYR A 239 12.12 -17.06 2.20
CA TYR A 239 12.15 -18.34 2.94
C TYR A 239 13.58 -18.75 3.31
N MET A 240 14.59 -18.04 2.82
CA MET A 240 16.00 -18.36 3.05
C MET A 240 16.44 -17.94 4.47
N PRO A 241 17.04 -18.81 5.28
CA PRO A 241 17.62 -18.42 6.57
C PRO A 241 19.04 -17.81 6.44
N ILE A 242 19.53 -17.17 7.50
CA ILE A 242 20.78 -16.40 7.48
C ILE A 242 22.02 -17.26 7.23
N GLU A 243 22.09 -18.47 7.79
CA GLU A 243 23.24 -19.37 7.62
C GLU A 243 23.35 -19.88 6.17
N GLN A 244 22.22 -20.06 5.49
CA GLN A 244 22.19 -20.37 4.07
C GLN A 244 22.62 -19.17 3.23
N PHE A 245 22.20 -17.95 3.62
CA PHE A 245 22.69 -16.72 3.02
C PHE A 245 24.22 -16.59 3.16
N GLN A 246 24.77 -17.08 4.26
CA GLN A 246 26.21 -17.13 4.54
C GLN A 246 26.96 -18.28 3.84
N GLY A 247 26.29 -19.09 3.01
CA GLY A 247 26.92 -20.20 2.28
C GLY A 247 27.10 -21.49 3.09
N ASN A 248 26.55 -21.54 4.32
CA ASN A 248 26.64 -22.67 5.24
C ASN A 248 25.24 -23.26 5.55
N PRO A 249 24.49 -23.74 4.54
CA PRO A 249 23.18 -24.32 4.77
C PRO A 249 23.28 -25.61 5.60
N GLN A 250 22.26 -25.86 6.42
CA GLN A 250 22.06 -27.04 7.24
C GLN A 250 20.76 -27.75 6.85
N PHE A 251 20.53 -28.98 7.29
CA PHE A 251 19.21 -29.62 7.16
C PHE A 251 18.10 -28.76 7.80
N SER A 252 18.40 -28.13 8.94
CA SER A 252 17.50 -27.18 9.62
C SER A 252 17.27 -25.87 8.86
N SER A 253 18.00 -25.62 7.76
CA SER A 253 17.71 -24.50 6.85
C SER A 253 16.47 -24.78 6.00
N ASP A 254 16.28 -26.00 5.51
CA ASP A 254 15.04 -26.39 4.82
C ASP A 254 13.84 -26.35 5.77
N LEU A 255 14.04 -26.75 7.03
CA LEU A 255 12.99 -26.68 8.07
C LEU A 255 12.55 -25.24 8.37
N TYR A 256 13.48 -24.29 8.36
CA TYR A 256 13.15 -22.87 8.47
C TYR A 256 12.26 -22.43 7.31
N ALA A 257 12.61 -22.81 6.08
CA ALA A 257 11.81 -22.45 4.92
C ALA A 257 10.38 -23.01 5.01
N VAL A 258 10.22 -24.26 5.45
CA VAL A 258 8.90 -24.85 5.73
C VAL A 258 8.15 -24.11 6.82
N GLY A 259 8.83 -23.72 7.90
CA GLY A 259 8.24 -22.91 8.97
C GLY A 259 7.75 -21.54 8.46
N MET A 260 8.52 -20.89 7.59
CA MET A 260 8.12 -19.62 6.96
C MET A 260 6.92 -19.79 6.02
N MET A 261 6.79 -20.91 5.29
CA MET A 261 5.58 -21.21 4.52
C MET A 261 4.36 -21.40 5.41
N ALA A 262 4.52 -22.07 6.56
CA ALA A 262 3.43 -22.23 7.53
C ALA A 262 2.99 -20.88 8.12
N ILE A 263 3.94 -20.00 8.44
CA ILE A 263 3.66 -18.61 8.85
C ILE A 263 2.90 -17.88 7.75
N GLN A 264 3.34 -17.98 6.49
CA GLN A 264 2.65 -17.37 5.36
C GLN A 264 1.20 -17.85 5.25
N ALA A 265 0.99 -19.17 5.28
CA ALA A 265 -0.32 -19.78 5.18
C ALA A 265 -1.24 -19.34 6.32
N ILE A 266 -0.77 -19.38 7.57
CA ILE A 266 -1.60 -19.14 8.76
C ILE A 266 -1.88 -17.66 9.02
N THR A 267 -1.03 -16.76 8.51
CA THR A 267 -1.24 -15.30 8.59
C THR A 267 -1.93 -14.74 7.35
N GLY A 268 -1.91 -15.47 6.23
CA GLY A 268 -2.37 -14.97 4.93
C GLY A 268 -1.50 -13.85 4.36
N LEU A 269 -0.26 -13.68 4.83
CA LEU A 269 0.63 -12.63 4.33
C LEU A 269 1.12 -12.94 2.91
N PRO A 270 1.29 -11.93 2.04
CA PRO A 270 2.01 -12.13 0.79
C PRO A 270 3.47 -12.50 1.08
N GLY A 271 4.09 -13.31 0.22
CA GLY A 271 5.47 -13.78 0.44
C GLY A 271 6.50 -12.64 0.53
N THR A 272 6.22 -11.51 -0.13
CA THR A 272 7.01 -10.26 -0.05
C THR A 272 7.02 -9.65 1.35
N ASP A 273 6.08 -10.04 2.21
CA ASP A 273 5.87 -9.46 3.53
C ASP A 273 6.42 -10.33 4.66
N LEU A 274 6.87 -11.56 4.34
CA LEU A 274 7.51 -12.44 5.33
C LEU A 274 8.81 -11.87 5.91
N PRO A 275 9.72 -11.24 5.14
CA PRO A 275 10.92 -10.61 5.71
C PRO A 275 10.59 -9.52 6.76
N LYS A 276 9.43 -8.87 6.61
CA LYS A 276 8.97 -7.77 7.48
C LYS A 276 8.60 -8.22 8.89
N LEU A 277 8.53 -9.53 9.13
CA LEU A 277 8.20 -10.10 10.43
C LEU A 277 9.41 -10.14 11.38
N GLN A 278 10.61 -9.79 10.93
CA GLN A 278 11.79 -9.80 11.80
C GLN A 278 11.72 -8.70 12.87
N ASP A 279 11.96 -9.09 14.13
CA ASP A 279 12.05 -8.15 15.25
C ASP A 279 13.21 -7.18 15.01
N PRO A 280 12.94 -5.86 14.96
CA PRO A 280 13.98 -4.88 14.78
C PRO A 280 14.81 -4.65 16.07
N SER A 281 14.42 -5.15 17.24
CA SER A 281 15.13 -4.89 18.49
C SER A 281 16.55 -5.47 18.51
N PRO A 282 17.54 -4.74 19.08
CA PRO A 282 18.89 -5.26 19.32
C PRO A 282 18.92 -6.47 20.28
N SER A 283 17.90 -6.64 21.12
CA SER A 283 17.84 -7.73 22.12
C SER A 283 17.27 -9.05 21.59
N HIS A 284 16.53 -9.02 20.47
CA HIS A 284 15.88 -10.20 19.86
C HIS A 284 16.11 -10.24 18.34
N THR A 285 17.25 -9.72 17.87
CA THR A 285 17.50 -9.45 16.45
C THR A 285 17.26 -10.68 15.59
N GLY A 286 16.29 -10.55 14.67
CA GLY A 286 15.89 -11.54 13.67
C GLY A 286 15.04 -12.72 14.19
N GLU A 287 14.47 -12.62 15.39
CA GLU A 287 13.28 -13.39 15.74
C GLU A 287 12.10 -13.04 14.82
N ILE A 288 11.26 -14.02 14.49
CA ILE A 288 10.10 -13.82 13.60
C ILE A 288 8.87 -13.55 14.45
N VAL A 289 8.37 -12.31 14.42
CA VAL A 289 7.21 -11.84 15.18
C VAL A 289 5.95 -12.00 14.33
N TRP A 290 5.28 -13.15 14.44
CA TRP A 290 4.10 -13.48 13.64
C TRP A 290 2.84 -13.81 14.45
N ARG A 291 2.98 -14.20 15.72
CA ARG A 291 1.88 -14.69 16.56
C ARG A 291 0.72 -13.70 16.72
N ASN A 292 1.01 -12.40 16.75
CA ASN A 292 0.00 -11.34 16.83
C ASN A 292 -0.81 -11.16 15.52
N ARG A 293 -0.44 -11.87 14.45
CA ARG A 293 -1.06 -11.80 13.12
C ARG A 293 -1.75 -13.11 12.71
N ALA A 294 -1.84 -14.09 13.60
CA ALA A 294 -2.42 -15.40 13.33
C ALA A 294 -3.31 -15.88 14.48
N GLN A 295 -4.29 -16.73 14.15
CA GLN A 295 -5.10 -17.44 15.14
C GLN A 295 -4.78 -18.94 15.05
N CYS A 296 -4.06 -19.45 16.04
CA CYS A 296 -3.72 -20.88 16.14
C CYS A 296 -3.45 -21.30 17.58
N SER A 297 -3.40 -22.61 17.81
CA SER A 297 -3.05 -23.18 19.10
C SER A 297 -1.64 -22.78 19.50
N GLN A 298 -1.44 -22.58 20.80
CA GLN A 298 -0.12 -22.32 21.38
C GLN A 298 0.87 -23.44 21.05
N ALA A 299 0.36 -24.68 20.92
CA ALA A 299 1.17 -25.85 20.66
C ALA A 299 1.74 -25.85 19.23
N LEU A 300 0.91 -25.55 18.21
CA LEU A 300 1.39 -25.36 16.84
C LEU A 300 2.34 -24.17 16.75
N ALA A 301 2.00 -23.05 17.38
CA ALA A 301 2.85 -21.85 17.37
C ALA A 301 4.25 -22.12 17.94
N ASN A 302 4.36 -22.90 19.01
CA ASN A 302 5.65 -23.29 19.61
C ASN A 302 6.50 -24.14 18.66
N ILE A 303 5.87 -25.04 17.87
CA ILE A 303 6.59 -25.85 16.87
C ILE A 303 7.12 -24.94 15.77
N ILE A 304 6.26 -24.07 15.21
CA ILE A 304 6.63 -23.15 14.13
C ILE A 304 7.74 -22.20 14.59
N ASP A 305 7.66 -21.60 15.79
CA ASP A 305 8.72 -20.74 16.34
C ASP A 305 10.07 -21.45 16.43
N LYS A 306 10.06 -22.71 16.87
CA LYS A 306 11.29 -23.51 16.93
C LYS A 306 11.82 -23.83 15.53
N MET A 307 10.97 -24.03 14.54
CA MET A 307 11.39 -24.19 13.14
C MET A 307 12.02 -22.92 12.57
N VAL A 308 11.47 -21.74 12.90
CA VAL A 308 11.95 -20.45 12.36
C VAL A 308 12.94 -19.70 13.25
N CYS A 309 13.46 -20.34 14.30
CA CYS A 309 14.40 -19.71 15.23
C CYS A 309 15.64 -19.18 14.49
N HIS A 310 16.06 -17.94 14.74
CA HIS A 310 17.24 -17.36 14.08
C HIS A 310 18.48 -18.23 14.30
N GLN A 311 18.69 -18.73 15.53
CA GLN A 311 19.85 -19.57 15.85
C GLN A 311 19.59 -20.98 15.34
N PHE A 312 20.19 -21.35 14.20
CA PHE A 312 19.96 -22.65 13.56
C PHE A 312 20.29 -23.85 14.46
N SER A 313 21.18 -23.70 15.43
CA SER A 313 21.52 -24.72 16.45
C SER A 313 20.40 -24.99 17.46
N LYS A 314 19.43 -24.08 17.59
CA LYS A 314 18.25 -24.23 18.45
C LYS A 314 17.01 -24.73 17.70
N ARG A 315 17.07 -24.84 16.38
CA ARG A 315 16.00 -25.42 15.56
C ARG A 315 15.91 -26.94 15.78
N TYR A 316 14.87 -27.55 15.24
CA TYR A 316 14.84 -29.00 15.11
C TYR A 316 16.02 -29.47 14.23
N PRO A 317 16.72 -30.55 14.62
CA PRO A 317 17.86 -31.07 13.86
C PRO A 317 17.43 -31.85 12.61
N SER A 318 16.21 -32.40 12.55
CA SER A 318 15.71 -33.18 11.41
C SER A 318 14.19 -33.00 11.19
N ALA A 319 13.74 -33.37 9.98
CA ALA A 319 12.32 -33.33 9.61
C ALA A 319 11.47 -34.32 10.43
N GLU A 320 12.04 -35.48 10.78
CA GLU A 320 11.40 -36.52 11.59
C GLU A 320 11.06 -36.02 12.99
N GLU A 321 11.91 -35.20 13.60
CA GLU A 321 11.60 -34.62 14.92
C GLU A 321 10.44 -33.62 14.86
N VAL A 322 10.34 -32.86 13.77
CA VAL A 322 9.19 -31.97 13.55
C VAL A 322 7.92 -32.79 13.36
N LEU A 323 7.96 -33.84 12.52
CA LEU A 323 6.84 -34.76 12.31
C LEU A 323 6.39 -35.43 13.63
N ALA A 324 7.33 -35.85 14.47
CA ALA A 324 7.05 -36.41 15.79
C ALA A 324 6.45 -35.37 16.77
N ALA A 325 6.79 -34.10 16.63
CA ALA A 325 6.16 -33.02 17.39
C ALA A 325 4.72 -32.76 16.92
N LEU A 326 4.48 -32.79 15.61
CA LEU A 326 3.15 -32.59 15.00
C LEU A 326 2.18 -33.74 15.31
N SER A 327 2.64 -34.99 15.29
CA SER A 327 1.78 -36.16 15.59
C SER A 327 1.24 -36.13 17.02
N LYS A 328 2.02 -35.64 17.98
CA LYS A 328 1.58 -35.43 19.37
C LYS A 328 0.44 -34.41 19.49
N LEU A 329 0.29 -33.49 18.55
CA LEU A 329 -0.83 -32.54 18.52
C LEU A 329 -2.12 -33.22 18.05
N LYS A 330 -2.05 -33.98 16.96
CA LYS A 330 -3.22 -34.70 16.40
C LYS A 330 -3.77 -35.73 17.41
N HIS A 331 -2.90 -36.45 18.12
CA HIS A 331 -3.34 -37.40 19.16
C HIS A 331 -3.96 -36.77 20.41
N ARG A 332 -3.74 -35.48 20.68
CA ARG A 332 -4.44 -34.76 21.77
C ARG A 332 -5.84 -34.28 21.38
N GLN A 333 -6.21 -34.36 20.10
CA GLN A 333 -7.47 -33.84 19.58
C GLN A 333 -8.55 -34.92 19.32
N GLU A 334 -8.30 -36.21 19.64
CA GLU A 334 -9.35 -37.25 19.56
C GLU A 334 -10.28 -37.25 20.80
N PRO A 335 -11.61 -37.42 20.63
CA PRO A 335 -12.61 -37.14 21.67
C PRO A 335 -12.80 -38.30 22.66
N GLY A 336 -12.37 -38.09 23.90
CA GLY A 336 -12.89 -38.82 25.06
C GLY A 336 -14.28 -38.31 25.42
N ASN A 337 -15.30 -39.10 25.07
CA ASN A 337 -16.71 -38.83 25.35
C ASN A 337 -16.98 -38.94 26.87
N THR A 338 -17.29 -37.82 27.52
CA THR A 338 -18.15 -37.76 28.73
C THR A 338 -18.63 -36.33 28.96
N ALA A 339 -19.74 -35.97 28.31
CA ALA A 339 -20.49 -34.77 28.64
C ALA A 339 -21.19 -34.99 30.00
N GLN A 340 -20.62 -34.42 31.06
CA GLN A 340 -21.38 -34.08 32.26
C GLN A 340 -21.93 -32.66 32.12
N ASN A 341 -23.25 -32.60 31.99
CA ASN A 341 -24.05 -31.39 32.16
C ASN A 341 -23.70 -30.69 33.48
N LYS A 342 -23.27 -29.43 33.39
CA LYS A 342 -23.45 -28.46 34.47
C LYS A 342 -24.00 -27.15 33.92
N ASN A 343 -25.24 -26.89 34.34
CA ASN A 343 -25.98 -25.66 34.26
C ASN A 343 -25.16 -24.45 34.72
N ILE A 344 -25.23 -23.34 33.99
CA ILE A 344 -25.18 -22.00 34.57
C ILE A 344 -26.27 -21.14 33.90
N SER A 345 -27.14 -20.61 34.75
CA SER A 345 -28.25 -19.70 34.48
C SER A 345 -27.80 -18.33 33.98
N PRO A 346 -28.73 -17.55 33.38
CA PRO A 346 -28.82 -16.13 33.73
C PRO A 346 -30.17 -15.78 34.35
N SER A 347 -30.11 -15.20 35.55
CA SER A 347 -31.14 -14.38 36.21
C SER A 347 -31.50 -13.20 35.30
N SER A 348 -32.78 -13.04 34.93
CA SER A 348 -33.75 -12.07 35.47
C SER A 348 -33.23 -10.62 35.57
N LEU A 349 -33.88 -9.58 35.03
CA LEU A 349 -35.26 -9.16 35.29
C LEU A 349 -35.78 -8.23 34.17
N LEU A 350 -36.93 -8.59 33.59
CA LEU A 350 -37.89 -7.64 33.03
C LEU A 350 -39.21 -7.92 33.75
N SER A 351 -39.65 -6.96 34.56
CA SER A 351 -40.92 -6.97 35.26
C SER A 351 -42.04 -6.55 34.32
N SER A 352 -43.08 -7.36 34.30
CA SER A 352 -44.41 -7.15 33.74
C SER A 352 -45.12 -5.92 34.33
N ASN A 353 -46.08 -5.37 33.58
CA ASN A 353 -47.46 -5.42 34.03
C ASN A 353 -48.48 -5.37 32.88
N THR A 354 -49.40 -6.32 33.04
CA THR A 354 -50.69 -6.62 32.43
C THR A 354 -51.56 -5.43 32.01
N PHE A 355 -52.34 -5.62 30.93
CA PHE A 355 -53.73 -5.18 30.91
C PHE A 355 -54.60 -6.19 30.14
N SER A 356 -55.72 -6.55 30.75
CA SER A 356 -56.67 -7.57 30.33
C SER A 356 -57.71 -7.05 29.33
N SER A 357 -58.25 -8.01 28.60
CA SER A 357 -59.40 -7.92 27.69
C SER A 357 -60.73 -7.58 28.39
N GLY A 358 -61.62 -6.90 27.67
CA GLY A 358 -63.05 -6.86 27.97
C GLY A 358 -63.86 -6.16 26.87
N LEU A 359 -64.56 -6.95 26.04
CA LEU A 359 -65.63 -6.46 25.15
C LEU A 359 -66.87 -6.08 25.97
N GLY A 360 -67.60 -5.06 25.51
CA GLY A 360 -69.05 -4.97 25.77
C GLY A 360 -69.65 -3.57 25.84
N SER A 361 -70.39 -3.22 24.78
CA SER A 361 -71.57 -2.35 24.80
C SER A 361 -71.42 -0.90 25.30
N ARG A 362 -71.56 0.06 24.37
CA ARG A 362 -72.58 1.13 24.45
C ARG A 362 -72.50 2.05 23.23
N PHE A 363 -73.00 1.51 22.12
CA PHE A 363 -73.74 2.25 21.09
C PHE A 363 -74.82 3.09 21.81
N TRP A 364 -74.78 4.43 21.73
CA TRP A 364 -75.80 5.46 22.16
C TRP A 364 -75.30 6.72 22.89
N TRP A 365 -74.03 7.16 22.71
CA TRP A 365 -73.61 8.53 23.13
C TRP A 365 -72.99 9.38 21.99
N LEU A 366 -73.14 8.96 20.74
CA LEU A 366 -72.47 9.58 19.57
C LEU A 366 -73.32 10.56 18.73
N ILE A 367 -74.43 11.10 19.24
CA ILE A 367 -75.30 11.99 18.43
C ILE A 367 -75.34 13.46 18.92
N LEU A 368 -74.68 13.84 20.02
CA LEU A 368 -74.65 15.25 20.50
C LEU A 368 -73.27 15.94 20.47
N ALA A 369 -72.18 15.23 20.12
CA ALA A 369 -70.85 15.83 19.95
C ALA A 369 -70.47 16.10 18.47
N GLY A 370 -71.32 15.73 17.51
CA GLY A 370 -71.03 15.87 16.07
C GLY A 370 -71.19 17.28 15.52
N CYS A 371 -72.12 18.08 16.04
CA CYS A 371 -72.41 19.41 15.47
C CYS A 371 -71.41 20.49 15.91
N GLY A 372 -70.83 20.39 17.11
CA GLY A 372 -69.83 21.34 17.61
C GLY A 372 -68.44 21.17 16.96
N ALA A 373 -68.05 19.94 16.62
CA ALA A 373 -66.79 19.65 15.94
C ALA A 373 -66.81 20.14 14.48
N ILE A 374 -67.94 19.99 13.78
CA ILE A 374 -68.12 20.50 12.42
C ILE A 374 -68.14 22.03 12.43
N ALA A 375 -68.83 22.67 13.39
CA ALA A 375 -68.82 24.12 13.53
C ALA A 375 -67.42 24.68 13.87
N MET A 376 -66.63 24.02 14.72
CA MET A 376 -65.24 24.40 14.99
C MET A 376 -64.31 24.16 13.80
N VAL A 377 -64.49 23.10 13.01
CA VAL A 377 -63.74 22.88 11.76
C VAL A 377 -64.13 23.89 10.69
N PHE A 378 -65.40 24.32 10.62
CA PHE A 378 -65.85 25.39 9.74
C PHE A 378 -65.39 26.77 10.21
N LEU A 379 -65.39 27.07 11.51
CA LEU A 379 -64.84 28.31 12.08
C LEU A 379 -63.32 28.37 11.91
N PHE A 380 -62.63 27.24 12.11
CA PHE A 380 -61.18 27.11 11.88
C PHE A 380 -60.88 27.26 10.38
N ASN A 381 -61.61 26.60 9.48
CA ASN A 381 -61.45 26.82 8.03
C ASN A 381 -61.86 28.23 7.56
N TYR A 382 -62.76 28.91 8.27
CA TYR A 382 -63.18 30.28 7.96
C TYR A 382 -62.15 31.32 8.47
N CYS A 383 -61.57 31.11 9.65
CA CYS A 383 -60.52 31.94 10.23
C CYS A 383 -59.11 31.67 9.65
N SER A 384 -58.87 30.47 9.09
CA SER A 384 -57.61 30.07 8.44
C SER A 384 -57.63 30.20 6.93
N ARG A 385 -58.57 30.96 6.35
CA ARG A 385 -58.54 31.25 4.91
C ARG A 385 -57.24 31.96 4.55
N PRO A 386 -56.49 31.46 3.54
CA PRO A 386 -55.29 32.14 3.07
C PRO A 386 -55.59 33.61 2.77
N ASN A 387 -54.78 34.53 3.32
CA ASN A 387 -54.88 35.95 3.03
C ASN A 387 -53.71 36.35 2.13
N PRO A 388 -53.83 36.16 0.80
CA PRO A 388 -52.73 36.34 -0.12
C PRO A 388 -52.22 37.79 -0.18
N ILE A 389 -53.10 38.79 0.06
CA ILE A 389 -52.74 40.21 0.06
C ILE A 389 -51.83 40.52 1.26
N LYS A 390 -52.27 40.18 2.48
CA LYS A 390 -51.43 40.37 3.68
C LYS A 390 -50.18 39.52 3.65
N ALA A 391 -50.25 38.29 3.13
CA ALA A 391 -49.09 37.43 2.96
C ALA A 391 -48.04 38.08 2.03
N LYS A 392 -48.48 38.73 0.95
CA LYS A 392 -47.61 39.48 0.03
C LYS A 392 -46.95 40.68 0.70
N GLU A 393 -47.68 41.44 1.53
CA GLU A 393 -47.08 42.54 2.30
C GLU A 393 -45.97 42.05 3.25
N TYR A 394 -46.19 40.94 3.96
CA TYR A 394 -45.16 40.36 4.83
C TYR A 394 -43.98 39.78 4.06
N TYR A 395 -44.23 39.22 2.88
CA TYR A 395 -43.17 38.79 1.96
C TYR A 395 -42.30 40.00 1.54
N GLU A 396 -42.90 41.10 1.09
CA GLU A 396 -42.17 42.31 0.70
C GLU A 396 -41.39 42.92 1.87
N LYS A 397 -41.96 42.91 3.08
CA LYS A 397 -41.25 43.28 4.32
C LYS A 397 -40.05 42.39 4.57
N GLY A 398 -40.18 41.08 4.40
CA GLY A 398 -39.08 40.12 4.57
C GLY A 398 -37.95 40.36 3.56
N VAL A 399 -38.29 40.57 2.29
CA VAL A 399 -37.31 40.91 1.25
C VAL A 399 -36.59 42.22 1.57
N ALA A 400 -37.31 43.26 2.01
CA ALA A 400 -36.71 44.52 2.41
C ALA A 400 -35.75 44.37 3.61
N LYS A 401 -36.10 43.52 4.58
CA LYS A 401 -35.24 43.22 5.73
C LYS A 401 -33.99 42.41 5.35
N SER A 402 -34.14 41.44 4.45
CA SER A 402 -33.01 40.67 3.90
C SER A 402 -32.03 41.57 3.15
N ARG A 403 -32.52 42.53 2.34
CA ARG A 403 -31.67 43.55 1.68
C ARG A 403 -30.88 44.42 2.67
N ASN A 404 -31.43 44.62 3.87
CA ASN A 404 -30.78 45.35 4.96
C ASN A 404 -29.88 44.46 5.83
N GLN A 405 -29.59 43.21 5.40
CA GLN A 405 -28.80 42.20 6.13
C GLN A 405 -29.36 41.84 7.52
N ASP A 406 -30.64 42.11 7.77
CA ASP A 406 -31.34 41.73 9.01
C ASP A 406 -32.04 40.38 8.80
N ALA A 407 -31.24 39.31 8.79
CA ALA A 407 -31.72 37.95 8.53
C ALA A 407 -32.76 37.47 9.55
N ALA A 408 -32.62 37.87 10.83
CA ALA A 408 -33.56 37.49 11.88
C ALA A 408 -34.93 38.14 11.72
N ALA A 409 -34.99 39.44 11.40
CA ALA A 409 -36.27 40.10 11.11
C ALA A 409 -36.87 39.63 9.78
N ALA A 410 -36.03 39.32 8.78
CA ALA A 410 -36.47 38.73 7.52
C ALA A 410 -37.16 37.37 7.75
N LEU A 411 -36.57 36.49 8.55
CA LEU A 411 -37.17 35.21 8.94
C LEU A 411 -38.57 35.40 9.54
N GLN A 412 -38.72 36.30 10.53
CA GLN A 412 -40.02 36.54 11.17
C GLN A 412 -41.09 37.05 10.18
N ALA A 413 -40.67 37.86 9.21
CA ALA A 413 -41.58 38.38 8.18
C ALA A 413 -41.97 37.28 7.19
N PHE A 414 -41.02 36.42 6.78
CA PHE A 414 -41.33 35.26 5.94
C PHE A 414 -42.18 34.21 6.65
N ASP A 415 -41.96 33.97 7.94
CA ASP A 415 -42.81 33.09 8.77
C ASP A 415 -44.26 33.56 8.77
N LYS A 416 -44.49 34.86 9.00
CA LYS A 416 -45.83 35.45 8.94
C LYS A 416 -46.44 35.35 7.54
N SER A 417 -45.63 35.53 6.50
CA SER A 417 -46.07 35.37 5.10
C SER A 417 -46.54 33.92 4.84
N ILE A 418 -45.78 32.93 5.28
CA ILE A 418 -46.08 31.50 5.12
C ILE A 418 -47.32 31.10 5.94
N GLN A 419 -47.46 31.59 7.17
CA GLN A 419 -48.64 31.37 7.99
C GLN A 419 -49.93 31.90 7.33
N LEU A 420 -49.84 33.06 6.67
CA LEU A 420 -50.96 33.69 5.98
C LEU A 420 -51.25 33.09 4.60
N ASN A 421 -50.26 32.49 3.94
CA ASN A 421 -50.41 31.80 2.67
C ASN A 421 -49.41 30.63 2.53
N PRO A 422 -49.78 29.40 2.96
CA PRO A 422 -48.90 28.23 2.93
C PRO A 422 -48.57 27.72 1.53
N ASN A 423 -49.22 28.23 0.47
CA ASN A 423 -48.95 27.83 -0.91
C ASN A 423 -48.00 28.80 -1.64
N ASN A 424 -47.45 29.80 -0.94
CA ASN A 424 -46.49 30.73 -1.51
C ASN A 424 -45.06 30.15 -1.50
N GLY A 425 -44.69 29.42 -2.56
CA GLY A 425 -43.35 28.83 -2.70
C GLY A 425 -42.21 29.85 -2.61
N GLU A 426 -42.41 31.08 -3.08
CA GLU A 426 -41.38 32.13 -3.04
C GLU A 426 -41.07 32.57 -1.59
N SER A 427 -42.07 32.58 -0.69
CA SER A 427 -41.83 32.87 0.73
C SER A 427 -40.98 31.79 1.40
N PHE A 428 -41.21 30.50 1.07
CA PHE A 428 -40.33 29.43 1.54
C PHE A 428 -38.93 29.58 0.99
N TYR A 429 -38.77 29.85 -0.30
CA TYR A 429 -37.45 30.05 -0.92
C TYR A 429 -36.65 31.16 -0.24
N GLN A 430 -37.27 32.34 -0.02
CA GLN A 430 -36.58 33.45 0.64
C GLN A 430 -36.30 33.18 2.12
N ARG A 431 -37.17 32.44 2.82
CA ARG A 431 -36.88 31.96 4.18
C ARG A 431 -35.71 30.99 4.20
N GLY A 432 -35.65 30.09 3.23
CA GLY A 432 -34.54 29.16 3.02
C GLY A 432 -33.22 29.87 2.81
N ASN A 433 -33.19 30.92 1.97
CA ASN A 433 -32.00 31.77 1.77
C ASN A 433 -31.55 32.41 3.09
N ALA A 434 -32.48 33.00 3.84
CA ALA A 434 -32.15 33.59 5.15
C ALA A 434 -31.66 32.55 6.17
N ASN A 435 -32.21 31.33 6.17
CA ASN A 435 -31.73 30.22 6.99
C ASN A 435 -30.33 29.77 6.57
N TYR A 436 -30.04 29.71 5.27
CA TYR A 436 -28.73 29.38 4.74
C TYR A 436 -27.66 30.40 5.16
N ASP A 437 -27.96 31.71 5.06
CA ASP A 437 -27.07 32.78 5.51
C ASP A 437 -26.78 32.70 7.03
N LEU A 438 -27.75 32.21 7.80
CA LEU A 438 -27.62 31.94 9.24
C LEU A 438 -26.94 30.59 9.56
N LYS A 439 -26.45 29.88 8.54
CA LYS A 439 -25.84 28.53 8.62
C LYS A 439 -26.79 27.46 9.20
N LYS A 440 -28.09 27.70 9.13
CA LYS A 440 -29.16 26.77 9.51
C LYS A 440 -29.51 25.89 8.32
N TYR A 441 -28.57 25.02 7.95
CA TYR A 441 -28.65 24.29 6.69
C TYR A 441 -29.82 23.31 6.64
N GLN A 442 -30.18 22.66 7.75
CA GLN A 442 -31.31 21.72 7.78
C GLN A 442 -32.64 22.44 7.52
N GLU A 443 -32.85 23.59 8.15
CA GLU A 443 -34.04 24.43 7.97
C GLU A 443 -34.09 24.99 6.55
N ALA A 444 -32.95 25.43 6.00
CA ALA A 444 -32.85 25.86 4.61
C ALA A 444 -33.24 24.73 3.64
N ILE A 445 -32.72 23.52 3.85
CA ILE A 445 -33.05 22.34 3.03
C ILE A 445 -34.55 22.03 3.07
N ALA A 446 -35.18 22.13 4.25
CA ALA A 446 -36.62 21.91 4.40
C ALA A 446 -37.43 22.96 3.62
N ASP A 447 -37.05 24.24 3.73
CA ASP A 447 -37.69 25.35 3.03
C ASP A 447 -37.56 25.25 1.50
N TYR A 448 -36.37 24.91 1.00
CA TYR A 448 -36.19 24.68 -0.43
C TYR A 448 -36.96 23.45 -0.92
N SER A 449 -37.04 22.39 -0.11
CA SER A 449 -37.83 21.20 -0.44
C SER A 449 -39.32 21.52 -0.55
N GLN A 450 -39.84 22.38 0.33
CA GLN A 450 -41.22 22.85 0.24
C GLN A 450 -41.45 23.73 -1.00
N THR A 451 -40.48 24.58 -1.34
CA THR A 451 -40.52 25.37 -2.58
C THR A 451 -40.61 24.46 -3.81
N ILE A 452 -39.80 23.41 -3.87
CA ILE A 452 -39.77 22.42 -4.95
C ILE A 452 -41.09 21.62 -5.01
N ALA A 453 -41.67 21.26 -3.86
CA ALA A 453 -42.95 20.57 -3.81
C ALA A 453 -44.09 21.44 -4.37
N LEU A 454 -44.05 22.76 -4.15
CA LEU A 454 -45.02 23.72 -4.68
C LEU A 454 -44.77 24.08 -6.15
N ASN A 455 -43.51 24.13 -6.58
CA ASN A 455 -43.11 24.38 -7.96
C ASN A 455 -41.89 23.53 -8.37
N PRO A 456 -42.12 22.33 -8.95
CA PRO A 456 -41.05 21.44 -9.38
C PRO A 456 -40.15 21.97 -10.51
N GLN A 457 -40.53 23.08 -11.16
CA GLN A 457 -39.73 23.71 -12.23
C GLN A 457 -38.82 24.83 -11.69
N TYR A 458 -38.84 25.08 -10.38
CA TYR A 458 -38.08 26.17 -9.77
C TYR A 458 -36.61 25.80 -9.53
N PHE A 459 -35.80 25.81 -10.59
CA PHE A 459 -34.40 25.37 -10.57
C PHE A 459 -33.54 26.08 -9.51
N LYS A 460 -33.81 27.36 -9.19
CA LYS A 460 -33.10 28.10 -8.14
C LYS A 460 -33.20 27.43 -6.76
N ALA A 461 -34.35 26.83 -6.44
CA ALA A 461 -34.51 26.10 -5.18
C ALA A 461 -33.72 24.79 -5.19
N TYR A 462 -33.61 24.09 -6.33
CA TYR A 462 -32.71 22.94 -6.44
C TYR A 462 -31.26 23.37 -6.25
N PHE A 463 -30.81 24.42 -6.95
CA PHE A 463 -29.44 24.93 -6.83
C PHE A 463 -29.08 25.29 -5.38
N ASN A 464 -29.91 26.12 -4.72
CA ASN A 464 -29.65 26.52 -3.33
C ASN A 464 -29.80 25.38 -2.32
N ARG A 465 -30.70 24.40 -2.58
CA ARG A 465 -30.75 23.17 -1.77
C ARG A 465 -29.51 22.33 -1.95
N GLY A 466 -28.95 22.26 -3.16
CA GLY A 466 -27.68 21.61 -3.44
C GLY A 466 -26.53 22.21 -2.65
N LEU A 467 -26.43 23.55 -2.63
CA LEU A 467 -25.45 24.26 -1.81
C LEU A 467 -25.62 23.94 -0.33
N ALA A 468 -26.84 24.07 0.20
CA ALA A 468 -27.15 23.78 1.60
C ALA A 468 -26.86 22.32 1.97
N ARG A 469 -27.16 21.36 1.08
CA ARG A 469 -26.85 19.94 1.27
C ARG A 469 -25.35 19.68 1.29
N ARG A 470 -24.58 20.27 0.37
CA ARG A 470 -23.12 20.12 0.37
C ARG A 470 -22.51 20.66 1.67
N ASP A 471 -22.94 21.83 2.12
CA ASP A 471 -22.45 22.44 3.37
C ASP A 471 -22.93 21.68 4.62
N PHE A 472 -24.06 20.98 4.51
CA PHE A 472 -24.52 20.00 5.49
C PHE A 472 -23.85 18.61 5.35
N ASN A 473 -22.86 18.48 4.46
CA ASN A 473 -22.11 17.26 4.13
C ASN A 473 -22.93 16.13 3.46
N ASP A 474 -24.13 16.42 2.95
CA ASP A 474 -24.90 15.57 2.04
C ASP A 474 -24.49 15.80 0.58
N LYS A 475 -23.28 15.35 0.23
CA LYS A 475 -22.69 15.54 -1.11
C LYS A 475 -23.48 14.82 -2.21
N ARG A 476 -24.07 13.65 -1.92
CA ARG A 476 -24.87 12.89 -2.88
C ARG A 476 -26.18 13.62 -3.21
N GLY A 477 -26.91 14.08 -2.19
CA GLY A 477 -28.12 14.87 -2.39
C GLY A 477 -27.84 16.20 -3.10
N ALA A 478 -26.67 16.81 -2.88
CA ALA A 478 -26.24 17.99 -3.63
C ALA A 478 -26.05 17.71 -5.13
N ILE A 479 -25.36 16.62 -5.48
CA ILE A 479 -25.18 16.19 -6.87
C ILE A 479 -26.53 15.92 -7.55
N GLU A 480 -27.46 15.29 -6.86
CA GLU A 480 -28.82 15.05 -7.38
C GLU A 480 -29.52 16.37 -7.69
N ASP A 481 -29.43 17.35 -6.79
CA ASP A 481 -30.04 18.66 -6.98
C ASP A 481 -29.41 19.44 -8.15
N TYR A 482 -28.08 19.52 -8.23
CA TYR A 482 -27.42 20.15 -9.38
C TYR A 482 -27.73 19.43 -10.70
N THR A 483 -27.89 18.11 -10.66
CA THR A 483 -28.33 17.33 -11.82
C THR A 483 -29.76 17.69 -12.24
N GLN A 484 -30.66 17.99 -11.29
CA GLN A 484 -31.98 18.51 -11.62
C GLN A 484 -31.90 19.94 -12.20
N VAL A 485 -31.01 20.80 -11.67
CA VAL A 485 -30.77 22.12 -12.28
C VAL A 485 -30.36 21.97 -13.74
N LEU A 486 -29.41 21.08 -14.04
CA LEU A 486 -28.93 20.84 -15.41
C LEU A 486 -29.97 20.18 -16.33
N LYS A 487 -30.96 19.46 -15.80
CA LYS A 487 -32.11 19.00 -16.59
C LYS A 487 -33.04 20.16 -16.97
N LEU A 488 -33.22 21.12 -16.07
CA LEU A 488 -34.09 22.28 -16.27
C LEU A 488 -33.38 23.41 -17.04
N GLN A 489 -32.07 23.55 -16.88
CA GLN A 489 -31.20 24.56 -17.45
C GLN A 489 -29.88 23.90 -17.92
N PRO A 490 -29.85 23.32 -19.14
CA PRO A 490 -28.72 22.50 -19.62
C PRO A 490 -27.38 23.23 -19.79
N ASN A 491 -27.37 24.56 -19.79
CA ASN A 491 -26.15 25.38 -19.95
C ASN A 491 -25.85 26.22 -18.69
N ASP A 492 -26.38 25.81 -17.52
CA ASP A 492 -26.12 26.50 -16.26
C ASP A 492 -24.67 26.25 -15.79
N VAL A 493 -23.83 27.28 -15.94
CA VAL A 493 -22.39 27.22 -15.65
C VAL A 493 -22.13 26.97 -14.17
N ASP A 494 -22.92 27.61 -13.28
CA ASP A 494 -22.75 27.47 -11.84
C ASP A 494 -23.14 26.05 -11.40
N ALA A 495 -24.20 25.47 -11.96
CA ALA A 495 -24.59 24.08 -11.66
C ALA A 495 -23.53 23.06 -12.09
N TYR A 496 -22.95 23.21 -13.30
CA TYR A 496 -21.81 22.39 -13.71
C TYR A 496 -20.61 22.57 -12.79
N TYR A 497 -20.27 23.81 -12.42
CA TYR A 497 -19.14 24.10 -11.55
C TYR A 497 -19.32 23.50 -10.15
N GLU A 498 -20.45 23.77 -9.50
CA GLU A 498 -20.72 23.29 -8.15
C GLU A 498 -20.83 21.75 -8.11
N ARG A 499 -21.41 21.12 -9.14
CA ARG A 499 -21.45 19.66 -9.26
C ARG A 499 -20.05 19.08 -9.49
N GLY A 500 -19.25 19.68 -10.37
CA GLY A 500 -17.87 19.29 -10.63
C GLY A 500 -16.97 19.38 -9.40
N VAL A 501 -17.08 20.46 -8.61
CA VAL A 501 -16.38 20.61 -7.32
C VAL A 501 -16.87 19.58 -6.31
N THR A 502 -18.17 19.29 -6.26
CA THR A 502 -18.70 18.25 -5.37
C THR A 502 -18.18 16.86 -5.73
N TYR A 503 -18.04 16.54 -7.02
CA TYR A 503 -17.38 15.31 -7.47
C TYR A 503 -15.89 15.27 -7.09
N LEU A 504 -15.18 16.40 -7.22
CA LEU A 504 -13.79 16.53 -6.80
C LEU A 504 -13.61 16.24 -5.31
N GLU A 505 -14.48 16.79 -4.45
CA GLU A 505 -14.49 16.52 -3.01
C GLU A 505 -14.84 15.06 -2.65
N MET A 506 -15.52 14.36 -3.55
CA MET A 506 -15.80 12.92 -3.45
C MET A 506 -14.72 12.05 -4.09
N GLN A 507 -13.65 12.66 -4.61
CA GLN A 507 -12.56 12.01 -5.35
C GLN A 507 -12.99 11.28 -6.63
N ASP A 508 -14.18 11.62 -7.17
CA ASP A 508 -14.58 11.20 -8.52
C ASP A 508 -13.99 12.16 -9.56
N TYR A 509 -12.67 12.05 -9.72
CA TYR A 509 -11.90 12.97 -10.56
C TYR A 509 -12.34 12.94 -12.03
N LYS A 510 -12.72 11.77 -12.55
CA LYS A 510 -13.13 11.61 -13.95
C LYS A 510 -14.40 12.42 -14.23
N THR A 511 -15.41 12.30 -13.37
CA THR A 511 -16.67 13.03 -13.55
C THR A 511 -16.48 14.53 -13.29
N ALA A 512 -15.67 14.89 -12.28
CA ALA A 512 -15.31 16.28 -12.00
C ALA A 512 -14.65 16.96 -13.21
N ILE A 513 -13.69 16.30 -13.86
CA ILE A 513 -13.02 16.82 -15.07
C ILE A 513 -14.03 17.04 -16.21
N GLY A 514 -15.00 16.15 -16.36
CA GLY A 514 -16.07 16.28 -17.36
C GLY A 514 -16.90 17.55 -17.15
N ASP A 515 -17.47 17.72 -15.95
CA ASP A 515 -18.28 18.89 -15.61
C ASP A 515 -17.48 20.20 -15.71
N LEU A 516 -16.25 20.23 -15.19
CA LEU A 516 -15.39 21.42 -15.25
C LEU A 516 -14.92 21.75 -16.68
N THR A 517 -14.87 20.76 -17.57
CA THR A 517 -14.62 20.99 -18.99
C THR A 517 -15.82 21.66 -19.66
N GLU A 518 -17.04 21.29 -19.30
CA GLU A 518 -18.24 22.01 -19.76
C GLU A 518 -18.29 23.45 -19.25
N VAL A 519 -17.90 23.69 -17.98
CA VAL A 519 -17.75 25.05 -17.44
C VAL A 519 -16.78 25.89 -18.30
N ILE A 520 -15.61 25.34 -18.64
CA ILE A 520 -14.61 26.04 -19.46
C ILE A 520 -15.12 26.25 -20.90
N ARG A 521 -15.86 25.29 -21.45
CA ARG A 521 -16.47 25.42 -22.79
C ARG A 521 -17.50 26.56 -22.82
N LEU A 522 -18.32 26.67 -21.79
CA LEU A 522 -19.37 27.70 -21.68
C LEU A 522 -18.79 29.08 -21.30
N GLN A 523 -17.77 29.11 -20.43
CA GLN A 523 -17.12 30.31 -19.95
C GLN A 523 -15.58 30.17 -19.93
N PRO A 524 -14.91 30.41 -21.08
CA PRO A 524 -13.47 30.15 -21.23
C PRO A 524 -12.54 31.05 -20.42
N ASN A 525 -13.04 32.14 -19.83
CA ASN A 525 -12.26 33.08 -19.01
C ASN A 525 -12.46 32.87 -17.50
N LEU A 526 -13.13 31.80 -17.08
CA LEU A 526 -13.41 31.53 -15.67
C LEU A 526 -12.20 30.87 -14.98
N VAL A 527 -11.36 31.67 -14.34
CA VAL A 527 -10.11 31.24 -13.67
C VAL A 527 -10.32 30.05 -12.70
N LYS A 528 -11.36 30.12 -11.85
CA LYS A 528 -11.67 29.07 -10.86
C LYS A 528 -11.96 27.71 -11.50
N ALA A 529 -12.45 27.68 -12.74
CA ALA A 529 -12.75 26.44 -13.46
C ALA A 529 -11.47 25.72 -13.90
N TYR A 530 -10.49 26.45 -14.44
CA TYR A 530 -9.17 25.89 -14.75
C TYR A 530 -8.47 25.40 -13.49
N HIS A 531 -8.45 26.19 -12.42
CA HIS A 531 -7.84 25.75 -11.16
C HIS A 531 -8.50 24.48 -10.62
N SER A 532 -9.82 24.43 -10.55
CA SER A 532 -10.56 23.25 -10.09
C SER A 532 -10.33 22.02 -10.99
N ARG A 533 -10.27 22.20 -12.31
CA ARG A 533 -10.00 21.09 -13.24
C ARG A 533 -8.56 20.61 -13.12
N GLY A 534 -7.63 21.53 -12.89
CA GLY A 534 -6.23 21.22 -12.57
C GLY A 534 -6.11 20.39 -11.29
N LEU A 535 -6.86 20.73 -10.25
CA LEU A 535 -6.92 19.94 -9.00
C LEU A 535 -7.46 18.53 -9.26
N ALA A 536 -8.52 18.40 -10.05
CA ALA A 536 -9.09 17.10 -10.42
C ALA A 536 -8.10 16.26 -11.25
N ARG A 537 -7.41 16.87 -12.22
CA ARG A 537 -6.36 16.21 -13.02
C ARG A 537 -5.20 15.74 -12.15
N ALA A 538 -4.71 16.59 -11.24
CA ALA A 538 -3.66 16.24 -10.30
C ALA A 538 -4.09 15.07 -9.39
N GLY A 539 -5.33 15.07 -8.90
CA GLY A 539 -5.91 13.96 -8.14
C GLY A 539 -6.01 12.66 -8.93
N SER A 540 -6.23 12.74 -10.25
CA SER A 540 -6.19 11.60 -11.17
C SER A 540 -4.78 11.20 -11.64
N SER A 541 -3.73 11.78 -11.05
CA SER A 541 -2.31 11.61 -11.43
C SER A 541 -1.90 12.17 -12.81
N ASP A 542 -2.78 12.93 -13.48
CA ASP A 542 -2.43 13.70 -14.69
C ASP A 542 -1.78 15.04 -14.31
N LEU A 543 -0.53 14.98 -13.85
CA LEU A 543 0.21 16.16 -13.40
C LEU A 543 0.53 17.12 -14.56
N GLN A 544 0.77 16.61 -15.77
CA GLN A 544 1.05 17.45 -16.95
C GLN A 544 -0.20 18.23 -17.37
N GLY A 545 -1.36 17.57 -17.45
CA GLY A 545 -2.62 18.24 -17.74
C GLY A 545 -3.05 19.22 -16.63
N ALA A 546 -2.70 18.93 -15.37
CA ALA A 546 -2.90 19.87 -14.27
C ALA A 546 -2.04 21.13 -14.41
N ILE A 547 -0.74 20.99 -14.73
CA ILE A 547 0.15 22.13 -15.00
C ILE A 547 -0.37 22.98 -16.16
N GLY A 548 -0.91 22.35 -17.21
CA GLY A 548 -1.56 23.04 -18.33
C GLY A 548 -2.73 23.93 -17.87
N ASP A 549 -3.64 23.36 -17.07
CA ASP A 549 -4.79 24.11 -16.55
C ASP A 549 -4.37 25.24 -15.60
N TYR A 550 -3.44 25.00 -14.68
CA TYR A 550 -2.94 26.06 -13.81
C TYR A 550 -2.23 27.16 -14.58
N THR A 551 -1.54 26.82 -15.67
CA THR A 551 -0.87 27.81 -16.52
C THR A 551 -1.89 28.71 -17.23
N GLU A 552 -3.00 28.17 -17.73
CA GLU A 552 -4.07 29.01 -18.28
C GLU A 552 -4.76 29.84 -17.18
N ALA A 553 -4.96 29.31 -15.98
CA ALA A 553 -5.47 30.09 -14.85
C ALA A 553 -4.56 31.29 -14.53
N ILE A 554 -3.24 31.09 -14.47
CA ILE A 554 -2.23 32.14 -14.21
C ILE A 554 -2.15 33.15 -15.38
N LYS A 555 -2.37 32.69 -16.61
CA LYS A 555 -2.41 33.58 -17.79
C LYS A 555 -3.62 34.51 -17.76
N LEU A 556 -4.76 34.02 -17.27
CA LEU A 556 -5.97 34.83 -17.07
C LEU A 556 -5.86 35.75 -15.84
N ASP A 557 -5.19 35.30 -14.79
CA ASP A 557 -4.91 36.06 -13.57
C ASP A 557 -3.50 35.77 -13.05
N ALA A 558 -2.56 36.67 -13.35
CA ALA A 558 -1.14 36.52 -13.02
C ALA A 558 -0.84 36.57 -11.51
N GLN A 559 -1.79 37.02 -10.69
CA GLN A 559 -1.65 37.06 -9.23
C GLN A 559 -2.43 35.95 -8.53
N ASN A 560 -2.93 34.95 -9.28
CA ASN A 560 -3.63 33.83 -8.71
C ASN A 560 -2.70 32.93 -7.88
N VAL A 561 -2.65 33.19 -6.58
CA VAL A 561 -1.77 32.49 -5.62
C VAL A 561 -2.07 30.99 -5.60
N ASP A 562 -3.35 30.60 -5.61
CA ASP A 562 -3.75 29.19 -5.55
C ASP A 562 -3.27 28.40 -6.77
N ALA A 563 -3.36 28.98 -7.97
CA ALA A 563 -2.89 28.36 -9.20
C ALA A 563 -1.35 28.30 -9.26
N LEU A 564 -0.64 29.35 -8.85
CA LEU A 564 0.83 29.35 -8.75
C LEU A 564 1.31 28.28 -7.79
N TYR A 565 0.74 28.24 -6.58
CA TYR A 565 1.08 27.26 -5.56
C TYR A 565 0.79 25.83 -6.03
N SER A 566 -0.38 25.60 -6.63
CA SER A 566 -0.78 24.28 -7.15
C SER A 566 0.09 23.81 -8.31
N ARG A 567 0.51 24.74 -9.20
CA ARG A 567 1.45 24.44 -10.28
C ARG A 567 2.84 24.13 -9.77
N GLY A 568 3.32 24.88 -8.78
CA GLY A 568 4.60 24.62 -8.11
C GLY A 568 4.64 23.22 -7.51
N ARG A 569 3.56 22.79 -6.85
CA ARG A 569 3.44 21.42 -6.31
C ARG A 569 3.45 20.35 -7.41
N ALA A 570 2.69 20.54 -8.48
CA ALA A 570 2.65 19.60 -9.59
C ALA A 570 4.02 19.47 -10.28
N ARG A 571 4.73 20.59 -10.47
CA ARG A 571 6.11 20.63 -11.01
C ARG A 571 7.10 19.91 -10.12
N PHE A 572 7.04 20.16 -8.80
CA PHE A 572 7.89 19.45 -7.83
C PHE A 572 7.72 17.93 -7.94
N HIS A 573 6.48 17.44 -8.01
CA HIS A 573 6.20 16.00 -8.15
C HIS A 573 6.63 15.40 -9.50
N LEU A 574 6.74 16.21 -10.56
CA LEU A 574 7.32 15.79 -11.84
C LEU A 574 8.85 15.92 -11.90
N GLY A 575 9.49 16.41 -10.84
CA GLY A 575 10.93 16.67 -10.79
C GLY A 575 11.38 17.98 -11.47
N ASP A 576 10.45 18.84 -11.91
CA ASP A 576 10.75 20.20 -12.38
C ASP A 576 10.96 21.14 -11.18
N TYR A 577 12.07 20.94 -10.47
CA TYR A 577 12.39 21.70 -9.27
C TYR A 577 12.67 23.18 -9.56
N GLN A 578 13.19 23.51 -10.75
CA GLN A 578 13.43 24.91 -11.14
C GLN A 578 12.10 25.65 -11.39
N GLY A 579 11.16 25.02 -12.10
CA GLY A 579 9.83 25.60 -12.29
C GLY A 579 9.05 25.72 -10.97
N ALA A 580 9.16 24.73 -10.08
CA ALA A 580 8.56 24.79 -8.75
C ALA A 580 9.15 25.95 -7.90
N LEU A 581 10.48 26.11 -7.91
CA LEU A 581 11.18 27.20 -7.22
C LEU A 581 10.68 28.58 -7.69
N ALA A 582 10.50 28.76 -9.01
CA ALA A 582 9.98 29.99 -9.60
C ALA A 582 8.54 30.27 -9.14
N ASP A 583 7.65 29.27 -9.20
CA ASP A 583 6.25 29.42 -8.79
C ASP A 583 6.11 29.78 -7.31
N TYR A 584 6.81 29.06 -6.41
CA TYR A 584 6.78 29.37 -4.98
C TYR A 584 7.38 30.74 -4.65
N SER A 585 8.41 31.17 -5.40
CA SER A 585 8.98 32.51 -5.22
C SER A 585 7.98 33.61 -5.61
N GLN A 586 7.16 33.38 -6.65
CA GLN A 586 6.08 34.28 -7.01
C GLN A 586 4.97 34.29 -5.96
N VAL A 587 4.60 33.12 -5.42
CA VAL A 587 3.65 33.04 -4.29
C VAL A 587 4.14 33.87 -3.10
N ILE A 588 5.39 33.71 -2.69
CA ILE A 588 5.98 34.45 -1.55
C ILE A 588 6.08 35.95 -1.84
N ALA A 589 6.34 36.35 -3.09
CA ALA A 589 6.35 37.75 -3.47
C ALA A 589 4.96 38.41 -3.35
N ILE A 590 3.89 37.65 -3.59
CA ILE A 590 2.50 38.12 -3.47
C ILE A 590 2.01 38.02 -2.01
N ASP A 591 2.28 36.91 -1.34
CA ASP A 591 1.94 36.66 0.06
C ASP A 591 3.18 36.24 0.88
N PRO A 592 3.90 37.22 1.47
CA PRO A 592 5.08 36.96 2.31
C PRO A 592 4.78 36.23 3.61
N LYS A 593 3.51 35.97 3.95
CA LYS A 593 3.09 35.22 5.15
C LYS A 593 2.71 33.78 4.85
N SER A 594 2.90 33.33 3.61
CA SER A 594 2.61 31.96 3.20
C SER A 594 3.68 30.98 3.71
N GLY A 595 3.48 30.46 4.94
CA GLY A 595 4.37 29.46 5.55
C GLY A 595 4.53 28.21 4.69
N ASP A 596 3.43 27.75 4.07
CA ASP A 596 3.44 26.57 3.19
C ASP A 596 4.29 26.79 1.93
N ALA A 597 4.30 28.00 1.36
CA ALA A 597 5.13 28.30 0.20
C ALA A 597 6.62 28.29 0.56
N TYR A 598 6.99 28.85 1.73
CA TYR A 598 8.35 28.74 2.27
C TYR A 598 8.76 27.28 2.52
N ALA A 599 7.89 26.47 3.14
CA ALA A 599 8.15 25.07 3.41
C ALA A 599 8.40 24.26 2.11
N ASN A 600 7.55 24.46 1.10
CA ASN A 600 7.71 23.78 -0.20
C ASN A 600 8.92 24.31 -0.98
N ARG A 601 9.24 25.60 -0.90
CA ARG A 601 10.44 26.17 -1.53
C ARG A 601 11.72 25.65 -0.87
N CYS A 602 11.72 25.49 0.46
CA CYS A 602 12.80 24.82 1.20
C CYS A 602 13.01 23.38 0.71
N SER A 603 11.93 22.58 0.60
CA SER A 603 12.02 21.21 0.06
C SER A 603 12.54 21.19 -1.39
N THR A 604 12.12 22.14 -2.21
CA THR A 604 12.58 22.30 -3.59
C THR A 604 14.08 22.61 -3.65
N GLN A 605 14.57 23.52 -2.79
CA GLN A 605 15.99 23.88 -2.71
C GLN A 605 16.86 22.73 -2.21
N LEU A 606 16.37 21.88 -1.30
CA LEU A 606 17.07 20.65 -0.90
C LEU A 606 17.31 19.72 -2.10
N ASN A 607 16.28 19.52 -2.93
CA ASN A 607 16.40 18.69 -4.14
C ASN A 607 17.34 19.31 -5.19
N LEU A 608 17.50 20.63 -5.19
CA LEU A 608 18.48 21.35 -6.00
C LEU A 608 19.90 21.40 -5.38
N GLY A 609 20.08 20.88 -4.16
CA GLY A 609 21.35 20.95 -3.43
C GLY A 609 21.69 22.33 -2.84
N ALA A 610 20.75 23.28 -2.86
CA ALA A 610 20.93 24.63 -2.33
C ALA A 610 20.69 24.67 -0.81
N HIS A 611 21.55 24.00 -0.04
CA HIS A 611 21.33 23.74 1.39
C HIS A 611 21.20 25.00 2.25
N GLN A 612 22.00 26.05 1.99
CA GLN A 612 21.90 27.29 2.76
C GLN A 612 20.58 28.03 2.50
N ALA A 613 20.16 28.14 1.24
CA ALA A 613 18.88 28.74 0.89
C ALA A 613 17.71 27.96 1.51
N ALA A 614 17.81 26.61 1.51
CA ALA A 614 16.81 25.76 2.16
C ALA A 614 16.72 26.04 3.66
N ILE A 615 17.85 26.24 4.35
CA ILE A 615 17.86 26.61 5.78
C ILE A 615 17.12 27.93 6.01
N ASP A 616 17.35 28.93 5.17
CA ASP A 616 16.73 30.25 5.30
C ASP A 616 15.21 30.15 5.12
N ASP A 617 14.75 29.45 4.07
CA ASP A 617 13.32 29.25 3.79
C ASP A 617 12.63 28.39 4.85
N CYS A 618 13.27 27.30 5.29
CA CYS A 618 12.71 26.48 6.37
C CYS A 618 12.64 27.26 7.69
N THR A 619 13.61 28.11 7.98
CA THR A 619 13.58 28.99 9.17
C THR A 619 12.42 29.96 9.11
N GLN A 620 12.13 30.51 7.93
CA GLN A 620 10.98 31.38 7.73
C GLN A 620 9.65 30.63 7.78
N ALA A 621 9.58 29.40 7.27
CA ALA A 621 8.39 28.55 7.41
C ALA A 621 8.09 28.25 8.90
N ILE A 622 9.12 27.92 9.67
CA ILE A 622 9.01 27.64 11.12
C ILE A 622 8.55 28.88 11.89
N SER A 623 9.07 30.07 11.57
CA SER A 623 8.68 31.31 12.25
C SER A 623 7.21 31.70 11.99
N LEU A 624 6.64 31.24 10.87
CA LEU A 624 5.24 31.43 10.49
C LEU A 624 4.32 30.34 11.07
N SER A 625 4.84 29.12 11.28
CA SER A 625 4.09 27.99 11.84
C SER A 625 5.02 26.99 12.55
N GLU A 626 5.05 27.04 13.89
CA GLU A 626 5.89 26.16 14.72
C GLU A 626 5.31 24.74 14.88
N GLU A 627 4.06 24.51 14.49
CA GLU A 627 3.36 23.23 14.64
C GLU A 627 3.65 22.24 13.50
N ASP A 628 4.28 22.69 12.40
CA ASP A 628 4.60 21.84 11.26
C ASP A 628 6.01 21.21 11.41
N GLY A 629 6.05 19.88 11.49
CA GLY A 629 7.30 19.12 11.60
C GLY A 629 8.11 19.03 10.30
N VAL A 630 7.51 19.28 9.13
CA VAL A 630 8.16 19.09 7.83
C VAL A 630 9.33 20.07 7.63
N PRO A 631 9.19 21.39 7.88
CA PRO A 631 10.31 22.33 7.83
C PRO A 631 11.47 21.98 8.76
N TYR A 632 11.21 21.47 9.97
CA TYR A 632 12.26 21.02 10.87
C TYR A 632 13.04 19.83 10.29
N ASN A 633 12.35 18.81 9.77
CA ASN A 633 13.01 17.66 9.16
C ASN A 633 13.84 18.08 7.91
N ASN A 634 13.28 18.96 7.08
CA ASN A 634 13.99 19.49 5.91
C ASN A 634 15.24 20.30 6.31
N ARG A 635 15.15 21.16 7.33
CA ARG A 635 16.29 21.93 7.83
C ARG A 635 17.35 21.02 8.48
N CYS A 636 16.93 19.95 9.16
CA CYS A 636 17.82 18.89 9.61
C CYS A 636 18.61 18.25 8.46
N ILE A 637 17.96 17.90 7.35
CA ILE A 637 18.62 17.37 6.15
C ILE A 637 19.63 18.38 5.58
N ALA A 638 19.29 19.68 5.56
CA ALA A 638 20.22 20.71 5.11
C ALA A 638 21.47 20.80 6.00
N TYR A 639 21.29 20.82 7.33
CA TYR A 639 22.39 20.83 8.29
C TYR A 639 23.25 19.56 8.22
N LEU A 640 22.64 18.39 8.00
CA LEU A 640 23.35 17.13 7.73
C LEU A 640 24.31 17.24 6.55
N ASN A 641 23.83 17.78 5.43
CA ASN A 641 24.65 17.97 4.23
C ASN A 641 25.77 19.00 4.44
N LEU A 642 25.54 20.02 5.28
CA LEU A 642 26.56 20.98 5.72
C LEU A 642 27.46 20.46 6.87
N LYS A 643 27.22 19.24 7.35
CA LYS A 643 27.93 18.59 8.47
C LYS A 643 27.80 19.31 9.82
N ASP A 644 26.76 20.13 10.00
CA ASP A 644 26.40 20.74 11.29
C ASP A 644 25.51 19.76 12.08
N TYR A 645 26.12 18.68 12.58
CA TYR A 645 25.40 17.59 13.25
C TYR A 645 24.62 18.04 14.50
N PRO A 646 25.14 18.94 15.37
CA PRO A 646 24.37 19.40 16.53
C PRO A 646 23.05 20.08 16.15
N LYS A 647 23.06 20.97 15.15
CA LYS A 647 21.81 21.60 14.68
C LYS A 647 20.89 20.61 13.98
N ALA A 648 21.44 19.70 13.19
CA ALA A 648 20.65 18.64 12.56
C ALA A 648 19.92 17.78 13.61
N ILE A 649 20.62 17.32 14.65
CA ILE A 649 20.03 16.50 15.73
C ILE A 649 18.91 17.29 16.44
N ALA A 650 19.10 18.57 16.72
CA ALA A 650 18.09 19.42 17.36
C ALA A 650 16.82 19.53 16.51
N ASP A 651 16.96 19.86 15.22
CA ASP A 651 15.82 20.01 14.30
C ASP A 651 15.09 18.68 14.07
N CYS A 652 15.82 17.59 13.81
CA CYS A 652 15.20 16.27 13.68
C CYS A 652 14.51 15.82 14.99
N THR A 653 15.01 16.23 16.15
CA THR A 653 14.34 15.97 17.43
C THR A 653 13.02 16.71 17.54
N GLN A 654 12.97 17.97 17.10
CA GLN A 654 11.72 18.71 17.04
C GLN A 654 10.73 18.09 16.05
N ALA A 655 11.20 17.66 14.87
CA ALA A 655 10.37 16.98 13.88
C ALA A 655 9.72 15.69 14.42
N THR A 656 10.50 14.82 15.07
CA THR A 656 9.97 13.59 15.70
C THR A 656 9.05 13.86 16.90
N THR A 657 9.21 15.01 17.58
CA THR A 657 8.33 15.43 18.68
C THR A 657 6.97 15.88 18.14
N LEU A 658 6.97 16.66 17.05
CA LEU A 658 5.74 17.14 16.40
C LEU A 658 5.00 16.01 15.66
N ASN A 659 5.74 15.09 15.03
CA ASN A 659 5.16 13.92 14.36
C ASN A 659 5.86 12.61 14.77
N PRO A 660 5.39 11.94 15.85
CA PRO A 660 5.96 10.69 16.32
C PRO A 660 5.80 9.48 15.38
N LYS A 661 5.05 9.63 14.26
CA LYS A 661 4.86 8.58 13.25
C LYS A 661 5.70 8.80 11.99
N ASP A 662 6.46 9.89 11.91
CA ASP A 662 7.34 10.15 10.78
C ASP A 662 8.64 9.35 10.89
N TYR A 663 8.65 8.17 10.28
CA TYR A 663 9.83 7.30 10.26
C TYR A 663 11.03 7.94 9.54
N ASN A 664 10.80 8.84 8.57
CA ASN A 664 11.90 9.54 7.88
C ASN A 664 12.63 10.49 8.83
N ALA A 665 11.90 11.17 9.71
CA ALA A 665 12.49 12.04 10.73
C ALA A 665 13.35 11.25 11.74
N PHE A 666 12.92 10.03 12.12
CA PHE A 666 13.76 9.12 12.92
C PHE A 666 15.00 8.69 12.15
N SER A 667 14.88 8.23 10.90
CA SER A 667 16.02 7.85 10.06
C SER A 667 17.04 8.99 9.90
N ASN A 668 16.57 10.21 9.63
CA ASN A 668 17.43 11.39 9.51
C ASN A 668 18.11 11.76 10.83
N ARG A 669 17.39 11.66 11.97
CA ARG A 669 18.02 11.86 13.29
C ARG A 669 19.09 10.81 13.56
N GLY A 670 18.82 9.56 13.20
CA GLY A 670 19.76 8.45 13.33
C GLY A 670 21.03 8.67 12.50
N LEU A 671 20.89 9.18 11.27
CA LEU A 671 22.02 9.59 10.43
C LEU A 671 22.82 10.73 11.09
N ALA A 672 22.14 11.75 11.62
CA ALA A 672 22.79 12.89 12.28
C ALA A 672 23.54 12.47 13.56
N ARG A 673 22.94 11.61 14.39
CA ARG A 673 23.57 11.04 15.58
C ARG A 673 24.76 10.16 15.23
N SER A 674 24.63 9.30 14.22
CA SER A 674 25.73 8.45 13.75
C SER A 674 26.91 9.29 13.28
N ALA A 675 26.66 10.32 12.46
CA ALA A 675 27.70 11.22 11.97
C ALA A 675 28.31 12.10 13.09
N GLY A 676 27.51 12.45 14.10
CA GLY A 676 27.93 13.15 15.31
C GLY A 676 28.60 12.26 16.37
N GLY A 677 28.71 10.95 16.15
CA GLY A 677 29.37 10.00 17.06
C GLY A 677 28.47 9.35 18.13
N ASP A 678 27.20 9.75 18.24
CA ASP A 678 26.21 9.11 19.11
C ASP A 678 25.66 7.82 18.48
N THR A 679 26.48 6.77 18.53
CA THR A 679 26.16 5.47 17.92
C THR A 679 24.98 4.77 18.59
N GLN A 680 24.79 4.91 19.90
CA GLN A 680 23.67 4.30 20.62
C GLN A 680 22.35 5.00 20.29
N GLY A 681 22.33 6.33 20.29
CA GLY A 681 21.17 7.10 19.87
C GLY A 681 20.81 6.86 18.39
N ALA A 682 21.81 6.66 17.52
CA ALA A 682 21.58 6.28 16.13
C ALA A 682 20.90 4.91 15.98
N ILE A 683 21.37 3.89 16.70
CA ILE A 683 20.73 2.56 16.71
C ILE A 683 19.29 2.65 17.19
N ALA A 684 19.03 3.43 18.26
CA ALA A 684 17.68 3.62 18.78
C ALA A 684 16.76 4.27 17.74
N ASP A 685 17.23 5.30 17.04
CA ASP A 685 16.47 5.99 16.01
C ASP A 685 16.19 5.12 14.78
N PHE A 686 17.19 4.39 14.26
CA PHE A 686 16.94 3.46 13.17
C PHE A 686 16.00 2.33 13.57
N THR A 687 16.09 1.85 14.81
CA THR A 687 15.15 0.84 15.34
C THR A 687 13.72 1.38 15.40
N ALA A 688 13.53 2.64 15.84
CA ALA A 688 12.24 3.29 15.82
C ALA A 688 11.70 3.47 14.38
N ALA A 689 12.56 3.91 13.45
CA ALA A 689 12.21 4.06 12.04
C ALA A 689 11.78 2.72 11.42
N ILE A 690 12.52 1.64 11.66
CA ILE A 690 12.19 0.29 11.19
C ILE A 690 10.88 -0.20 11.84
N GLY A 691 10.67 0.08 13.13
CA GLY A 691 9.42 -0.27 13.81
C GLY A 691 8.19 0.42 13.20
N LEU A 692 8.34 1.67 12.72
CA LEU A 692 7.30 2.42 12.03
C LEU A 692 7.14 2.01 10.55
N ASN A 693 8.26 1.72 9.87
CA ASN A 693 8.30 1.26 8.49
C ASN A 693 9.27 0.07 8.32
N PRO A 694 8.78 -1.18 8.48
CA PRO A 694 9.61 -2.38 8.31
C PRO A 694 10.12 -2.64 6.89
N ASN A 695 9.71 -1.83 5.90
CA ASN A 695 10.13 -1.96 4.49
C ASN A 695 11.26 -1.00 4.11
N ASP A 696 11.81 -0.29 5.08
CA ASP A 696 12.89 0.65 4.85
C ASP A 696 14.25 -0.08 4.81
N ALA A 697 14.62 -0.57 3.62
CA ALA A 697 15.92 -1.21 3.40
C ALA A 697 17.09 -0.29 3.78
N GLU A 698 16.93 1.02 3.61
CA GLU A 698 17.95 2.02 3.92
C GLU A 698 18.14 2.16 5.44
N ALA A 699 17.06 2.17 6.23
CA ALA A 699 17.16 2.18 7.69
C ALA A 699 17.89 0.94 8.24
N TYR A 700 17.61 -0.25 7.69
CA TYR A 700 18.38 -1.46 8.04
C TYR A 700 19.86 -1.32 7.66
N ALA A 701 20.18 -0.91 6.44
CA ALA A 701 21.58 -0.74 6.01
C ALA A 701 22.33 0.33 6.83
N ASN A 702 21.66 1.42 7.18
CA ASN A 702 22.22 2.47 8.01
C ASN A 702 22.50 1.97 9.44
N ARG A 703 21.58 1.21 10.03
CA ARG A 703 21.81 0.58 11.34
C ARG A 703 22.93 -0.47 11.29
N ALA A 704 23.01 -1.26 10.22
CA ALA A 704 24.09 -2.21 9.97
C ALA A 704 25.46 -1.52 9.95
N LYS A 705 25.55 -0.35 9.32
CA LYS A 705 26.77 0.46 9.28
C LYS A 705 27.19 0.94 10.68
N VAL A 706 26.23 1.30 11.54
CA VAL A 706 26.53 1.65 12.94
C VAL A 706 26.98 0.41 13.73
N TYR A 707 26.35 -0.75 13.55
CA TYR A 707 26.82 -1.99 14.17
C TYR A 707 28.23 -2.38 13.71
N GLN A 708 28.56 -2.16 12.45
CA GLN A 708 29.90 -2.36 11.90
C GLN A 708 30.92 -1.43 12.58
N GLN A 709 30.59 -0.15 12.83
CA GLN A 709 31.46 0.77 13.58
C GLN A 709 31.72 0.30 15.02
N LEU A 710 30.76 -0.42 15.62
CA LEU A 710 30.88 -1.01 16.96
C LEU A 710 31.53 -2.40 16.96
N ASN A 711 32.03 -2.89 15.82
CA ASN A 711 32.52 -4.26 15.63
C ASN A 711 31.49 -5.37 15.94
N ASN A 712 30.19 -5.04 16.01
CA ASN A 712 29.11 -6.00 16.16
C ASN A 712 28.76 -6.63 14.80
N SER A 713 29.66 -7.49 14.33
CA SER A 713 29.58 -8.09 12.99
C SER A 713 28.32 -8.95 12.78
N ASN A 714 27.81 -9.60 13.83
CA ASN A 714 26.62 -10.44 13.74
C ASN A 714 25.37 -9.60 13.46
N SER A 715 25.13 -8.54 14.25
CA SER A 715 23.99 -7.64 14.02
C SER A 715 24.12 -6.89 12.69
N ALA A 716 25.33 -6.47 12.30
CA ALA A 716 25.58 -5.84 11.01
C ALA A 716 25.20 -6.76 9.83
N ILE A 717 25.63 -8.02 9.85
CA ILE A 717 25.28 -8.99 8.79
C ILE A 717 23.77 -9.22 8.77
N ALA A 718 23.12 -9.37 9.92
CA ALA A 718 21.66 -9.58 10.00
C ALA A 718 20.87 -8.45 9.34
N ASP A 719 21.21 -7.20 9.66
CA ASP A 719 20.57 -6.02 9.08
C ASP A 719 20.87 -5.86 7.57
N TYR A 720 22.11 -6.08 7.12
CA TYR A 720 22.40 -6.06 5.68
C TYR A 720 21.66 -7.16 4.93
N VAL A 721 21.49 -8.35 5.53
CA VAL A 721 20.68 -9.41 4.94
C VAL A 721 19.22 -8.98 4.82
N GLN A 722 18.65 -8.30 5.83
CA GLN A 722 17.29 -7.77 5.71
C GLN A 722 17.16 -6.68 4.65
N ALA A 723 18.10 -5.73 4.61
CA ALA A 723 18.13 -4.71 3.57
C ALA A 723 18.13 -5.34 2.15
N ILE A 724 18.89 -6.42 1.96
CA ILE A 724 18.96 -7.16 0.68
C ILE A 724 17.68 -7.95 0.39
N ARG A 725 17.02 -8.51 1.41
CA ARG A 725 15.72 -9.19 1.22
C ARG A 725 14.63 -8.21 0.79
N ILE A 726 14.61 -7.03 1.40
CA ILE A 726 13.65 -5.96 1.11
C ILE A 726 13.95 -5.35 -0.27
N ASN A 727 15.21 -5.05 -0.55
CA ASN A 727 15.66 -4.51 -1.84
C ASN A 727 16.85 -5.33 -2.40
N PRO A 728 16.60 -6.34 -3.24
CA PRO A 728 17.65 -7.16 -3.86
C PRO A 728 18.61 -6.41 -4.78
N ASN A 729 18.25 -5.18 -5.20
CA ASN A 729 19.07 -4.29 -6.02
C ASN A 729 19.76 -3.19 -5.20
N TYR A 730 19.90 -3.37 -3.88
CA TYR A 730 20.57 -2.40 -3.03
C TYR A 730 22.09 -2.64 -2.97
N ALA A 731 22.83 -2.03 -3.89
CA ALA A 731 24.29 -2.20 -3.99
C ALA A 731 25.03 -1.92 -2.67
N GLY A 732 24.64 -0.85 -1.95
CA GLY A 732 25.26 -0.45 -0.69
C GLY A 732 25.18 -1.52 0.40
N ALA A 733 24.07 -2.28 0.47
CA ALA A 733 23.92 -3.35 1.45
C ALA A 733 24.81 -4.56 1.14
N TYR A 734 24.97 -4.93 -0.13
CA TYR A 734 25.94 -5.97 -0.52
C TYR A 734 27.36 -5.53 -0.22
N TYR A 735 27.73 -4.31 -0.61
CA TYR A 735 29.07 -3.77 -0.35
C TYR A 735 29.36 -3.74 1.16
N GLY A 736 28.43 -3.21 1.96
CA GLY A 736 28.55 -3.17 3.42
C GLY A 736 28.71 -4.54 4.05
N ARG A 737 27.91 -5.54 3.63
CA ARG A 737 28.08 -6.91 4.12
C ARG A 737 29.41 -7.53 3.69
N GLY A 738 29.85 -7.28 2.45
CA GLY A 738 31.15 -7.73 1.94
C GLY A 738 32.31 -7.21 2.79
N MET A 739 32.25 -5.94 3.22
CA MET A 739 33.22 -5.36 4.14
C MET A 739 33.25 -6.07 5.50
N VAL A 740 32.09 -6.38 6.07
CA VAL A 740 32.01 -7.12 7.34
C VAL A 740 32.56 -8.54 7.17
N ARG A 741 32.18 -9.26 6.11
CA ARG A 741 32.70 -10.60 5.80
C ARG A 741 34.22 -10.62 5.63
N ARG A 742 34.77 -9.62 4.94
CA ARG A 742 36.23 -9.44 4.81
C ARG A 742 36.90 -9.34 6.17
N SER A 743 36.32 -8.55 7.09
CA SER A 743 36.85 -8.38 8.46
C SER A 743 36.81 -9.66 9.29
N LEU A 744 35.85 -10.54 9.01
CA LEU A 744 35.71 -11.87 9.64
C LEU A 744 36.57 -12.96 8.98
N GLY A 745 37.34 -12.62 7.93
CA GLY A 745 38.15 -13.58 7.18
C GLY A 745 37.37 -14.43 6.17
N ASP A 746 36.07 -14.16 5.95
CA ASP A 746 35.28 -14.79 4.89
C ASP A 746 35.57 -14.15 3.53
N LYS A 747 36.74 -14.47 2.97
CA LYS A 747 37.19 -13.92 1.68
C LYS A 747 36.23 -14.27 0.54
N ALA A 748 35.80 -15.52 0.44
CA ALA A 748 34.92 -15.98 -0.64
C ALA A 748 33.55 -15.28 -0.60
N GLY A 749 32.94 -15.18 0.59
CA GLY A 749 31.67 -14.48 0.76
C GLY A 749 31.79 -12.97 0.54
N ALA A 750 32.93 -12.37 0.89
CA ALA A 750 33.21 -10.96 0.62
C ALA A 750 33.36 -10.68 -0.89
N ILE A 751 34.14 -11.50 -1.62
CA ILE A 751 34.27 -11.38 -3.09
C ILE A 751 32.91 -11.48 -3.76
N SER A 752 32.10 -12.49 -3.41
CA SER A 752 30.76 -12.66 -3.99
C SER A 752 29.85 -11.44 -3.75
N ASP A 753 29.92 -10.84 -2.56
CA ASP A 753 29.15 -9.64 -2.23
C ASP A 753 29.64 -8.41 -3.02
N PHE A 754 30.96 -8.23 -3.16
CA PHE A 754 31.53 -7.14 -3.94
C PHE A 754 31.23 -7.29 -5.44
N GLU A 755 31.29 -8.50 -6.00
CA GLU A 755 30.92 -8.73 -7.40
C GLU A 755 29.46 -8.35 -7.66
N LYS A 756 28.57 -8.75 -6.75
CA LYS A 756 27.14 -8.41 -6.83
C LYS A 756 26.92 -6.91 -6.67
N ALA A 757 27.55 -6.26 -5.70
CA ALA A 757 27.49 -4.82 -5.49
C ALA A 757 28.00 -4.06 -6.73
N GLY A 758 29.16 -4.46 -7.26
CA GLY A 758 29.76 -3.87 -8.45
C GLY A 758 28.85 -3.96 -9.67
N LYS A 759 28.25 -5.14 -9.92
CA LYS A 759 27.26 -5.29 -11.00
C LYS A 759 26.09 -4.31 -10.84
N ILE A 760 25.50 -4.24 -9.65
CA ILE A 760 24.35 -3.34 -9.40
C ILE A 760 24.78 -1.87 -9.56
N PHE A 761 25.95 -1.48 -9.06
CA PHE A 761 26.48 -0.12 -9.25
C PHE A 761 26.64 0.22 -10.73
N LEU A 762 27.16 -0.71 -11.54
CA LEU A 762 27.30 -0.54 -12.98
C LEU A 762 25.94 -0.39 -13.67
N ASP A 763 24.98 -1.25 -13.32
CA ASP A 763 23.60 -1.19 -13.84
C ASP A 763 22.90 0.14 -13.49
N GLN A 764 23.28 0.77 -12.37
CA GLN A 764 22.79 2.09 -11.93
C GLN A 764 23.62 3.28 -12.47
N GLY A 765 24.66 3.04 -13.27
CA GLY A 765 25.56 4.09 -13.77
C GLY A 765 26.52 4.67 -12.72
N LEU A 766 26.60 4.08 -11.52
CA LEU A 766 27.43 4.52 -10.41
C LEU A 766 28.86 3.96 -10.52
N THR A 767 29.63 4.49 -11.47
CA THR A 767 30.98 3.99 -11.77
C THR A 767 31.97 4.04 -10.60
N GLY A 768 31.78 4.95 -9.63
CA GLY A 768 32.61 5.02 -8.42
C GLY A 768 32.46 3.77 -7.55
N GLY A 769 31.22 3.42 -7.19
CA GLY A 769 30.94 2.22 -6.40
C GLY A 769 31.38 0.92 -7.09
N TYR A 770 31.30 0.86 -8.42
CA TYR A 770 31.87 -0.26 -9.18
C TYR A 770 33.39 -0.38 -9.00
N LYS A 771 34.12 0.74 -9.12
CA LYS A 771 35.58 0.75 -8.92
C LYS A 771 35.95 0.38 -7.49
N ASP A 772 35.22 0.88 -6.50
CA ASP A 772 35.43 0.54 -5.09
C ASP A 772 35.25 -0.97 -4.84
N ALA A 773 34.20 -1.56 -5.40
CA ALA A 773 33.95 -3.00 -5.31
C ALA A 773 35.07 -3.82 -5.97
N GLN A 774 35.54 -3.43 -7.16
CA GLN A 774 36.66 -4.11 -7.83
C GLN A 774 37.96 -4.00 -7.05
N PHE A 775 38.23 -2.84 -6.47
CA PHE A 775 39.40 -2.63 -5.62
C PHE A 775 39.40 -3.54 -4.39
N GLU A 776 38.25 -3.71 -3.73
CA GLU A 776 38.15 -4.63 -2.59
C GLU A 776 38.23 -6.12 -3.01
N ILE A 777 37.77 -6.47 -4.22
CA ILE A 777 37.97 -7.82 -4.79
C ILE A 777 39.46 -8.10 -5.01
N ASP A 778 40.19 -7.15 -5.60
CA ASP A 778 41.60 -7.34 -5.92
C ASP A 778 42.51 -7.43 -4.69
N LYS A 779 42.10 -6.83 -3.55
CA LYS A 779 42.78 -7.02 -2.26
C LYS A 779 42.59 -8.41 -1.65
N LEU A 780 41.55 -9.15 -2.07
CA LEU A 780 41.18 -10.43 -1.48
C LEU A 780 41.70 -11.63 -2.26
N LYS A 781 42.07 -11.42 -3.54
CA LYS A 781 42.87 -12.33 -4.35
C LYS A 781 44.31 -12.33 -3.86
#